data_AF-A0A2T3Z0C8-F1
#
_entry.id   AF-A0A2T3Z0C8-F1
#
_cell.length_a   1.000
_cell.length_b   1.000
_cell.length_c   1.000
_cell.angle_alpha   90.00
_cell.angle_beta   90.00
_cell.angle_gamma   90.00
#
_symmetry.space_group_name_H-M   'P 1'
#
loop_
_entity.id
_entity.type
_entity.pdbx_description
1 polymer ?
#
loop_
_entity_poly.entity_id
_entity_poly.type
_entity_poly.pdbx_seq_one_letter_code
_entity_poly.pdbx_strand_id
1 'polypeptide(L)'
;MTDHHAPSVEEEEDQSSEGTLVESPQYHRAAQNIEHAPDMNIGEQRPNSSLLCAGCNQGEQCLMPAAIPCQICHLVAYCTEECMRASAEYHSRECPFPTEPPSRSEPTSEFLDDPVRDTGVFWANYAATDVLNLTENEGAEYNGLLRVLLTGTFGLRHLIYSVVAMPETASPSLEVTISEIELPHLYRTFLSLLILWKGADINENPYEVADLVTHVWYSSKWPQRLFEFVNKVLAQQTQELVYKINSAFSLGPRLETECFINTWGSNKLHLEAGFNWIYWEAILGYMMRPMYRDSHVLRDNDVRAYGEPLDRAFARMSPSRVAGLVKWRQNGLMLAHGDSTLPYSHLNPIFFPATSAPPNGFTNEPLSEWPINEILDYAPHAADKDVYGKMAAYVREMLVKFQLRLQKKGVSVRLMSAGTVSMVGYLRTYCEQQPKFDRIEAGHLFDINPEICFLSFSPLLRHHEENPFATLLIMTRESFTKAKSPRLRKLIAAEKNKIFQPVSESLDSIAPPVQSTGNLYSADCVHRHFALQVFDRKWDMFSDCYLADARLFGFQVPANSEPKRSIFQTGWLGLQFKQKNTVKARWPNRLIYSGGAKALTEEDASHLRRWMSWSTTKPERWLEWKKVKDITWFEWLMYCQMAQDGQDYGVNDLERMYGFVANEKAFLWAEKEYEYCSCGCEDDSNECEHDHGQESATAAQEPTIPIEQQSTISSEEEANDESWMQMDPAEGSATGGAAGGTAKKSKKKRKKKKAGRR
;
A
#
# COMPACT_ATOMS: atom_id res chain seq x y z
N MET A 1 13.64 -7.20 78.19
CA MET A 1 13.10 -8.55 78.46
C MET A 1 12.91 -9.22 77.09
N THR A 2 13.96 -9.73 76.45
CA THR A 2 14.85 -10.89 76.79
C THR A 2 14.28 -12.16 76.12
N ASP A 3 14.96 -12.88 75.22
CA ASP A 3 16.38 -12.90 74.82
C ASP A 3 16.52 -13.24 73.29
N HIS A 4 17.49 -12.76 72.51
CA HIS A 4 18.95 -13.06 72.43
C HIS A 4 19.25 -14.54 72.04
N HIS A 5 20.24 -14.92 71.22
CA HIS A 5 21.39 -14.27 70.54
C HIS A 5 21.59 -14.91 69.12
N ALA A 6 22.14 -14.24 68.08
CA ALA A 6 23.58 -14.09 67.67
C ALA A 6 24.30 -15.44 67.34
N PRO A 7 25.48 -15.50 66.67
CA PRO A 7 26.41 -14.43 66.20
C PRO A 7 26.77 -14.64 64.67
N SER A 8 27.76 -14.12 63.93
CA SER A 8 28.80 -13.04 63.89
C SER A 8 29.84 -13.44 62.79
N VAL A 9 30.91 -12.64 62.57
CA VAL A 9 32.24 -13.01 62.00
C VAL A 9 32.38 -13.13 60.48
N GLU A 10 33.34 -12.48 59.79
CA GLU A 10 33.98 -11.12 59.85
C GLU A 10 34.94 -10.99 58.61
N GLU A 11 35.38 -9.77 58.22
CA GLU A 11 36.69 -9.42 57.54
C GLU A 11 37.03 -9.92 56.08
N GLU A 12 37.93 -9.35 55.24
CA GLU A 12 38.75 -8.09 55.16
C GLU A 12 39.07 -7.81 53.66
N GLU A 13 39.02 -6.58 53.12
CA GLU A 13 40.09 -5.55 52.90
C GLU A 13 41.37 -5.94 52.10
N ASP A 14 41.63 -5.22 50.98
CA ASP A 14 42.92 -4.59 50.53
C ASP A 14 42.91 -4.27 49.00
N GLN A 15 43.88 -3.53 48.42
CA GLN A 15 44.16 -2.07 48.51
C GLN A 15 45.21 -1.68 47.42
N SER A 16 45.01 -0.56 46.71
CA SER A 16 46.02 0.13 45.85
C SER A 16 46.59 -0.65 44.63
N SER A 17 47.37 -0.09 43.69
CA SER A 17 47.96 1.26 43.57
C SER A 17 48.04 1.80 42.11
N GLU A 18 47.86 3.11 42.02
CA GLU A 18 48.06 4.15 40.98
C GLU A 18 48.90 3.94 39.69
N GLY A 19 48.57 4.78 38.68
CA GLY A 19 49.39 5.09 37.49
C GLY A 19 48.87 6.31 36.70
N THR A 20 49.54 7.46 36.83
CA THR A 20 49.29 8.78 36.18
C THR A 20 49.38 8.77 34.63
N LEU A 21 48.87 9.72 33.83
CA LEU A 21 48.18 11.04 34.00
C LEU A 21 47.15 11.18 32.82
N VAL A 22 46.58 12.29 32.31
CA VAL A 22 46.86 13.75 32.29
C VAL A 22 45.55 14.57 32.50
N GLU A 23 45.35 15.71 31.81
CA GLU A 23 44.25 16.67 32.03
C GLU A 23 43.39 16.96 30.78
N SER A 24 42.11 17.29 30.97
CA SER A 24 41.40 18.39 30.29
C SER A 24 40.08 18.75 31.00
N PRO A 25 39.58 20.00 30.90
CA PRO A 25 38.75 20.58 31.97
C PRO A 25 37.24 20.31 31.88
N GLN A 26 36.59 20.37 33.04
CA GLN A 26 35.14 20.27 33.22
C GLN A 26 34.42 21.54 32.74
N TYR A 27 33.24 21.37 32.14
CA TYR A 27 32.20 22.41 32.10
C TYR A 27 30.96 21.92 32.88
N HIS A 28 30.32 22.83 33.61
CA HIS A 28 29.29 22.47 34.58
C HIS A 28 28.00 21.92 33.94
N ARG A 29 27.46 20.83 34.51
CA ARG A 29 26.07 20.42 34.29
C ARG A 29 25.12 21.48 34.86
N ALA A 30 24.48 22.25 33.99
CA ALA A 30 23.20 22.85 34.30
C ALA A 30 22.11 21.78 34.14
N ALA A 31 21.60 21.24 35.25
CA ALA A 31 20.45 20.35 35.22
C ALA A 31 19.19 21.17 34.94
N GLN A 32 18.76 21.23 33.68
CA GLN A 32 17.44 21.75 33.33
C GLN A 32 16.38 20.67 33.58
N ASN A 33 15.30 21.04 34.27
CA ASN A 33 14.23 20.11 34.59
C ASN A 33 13.53 19.66 33.30
N ILE A 34 13.54 18.35 33.04
CA ILE A 34 12.60 17.75 32.10
C ILE A 34 11.24 17.72 32.80
N GLU A 35 10.48 18.80 32.66
CA GLU A 35 9.04 18.76 32.97
C GLU A 35 8.43 17.65 32.12
N HIS A 36 7.99 16.58 32.79
CA HIS A 36 7.34 15.47 32.11
C HIS A 36 6.00 15.99 31.60
N ALA A 37 5.86 16.08 30.27
CA ALA A 37 4.56 16.28 29.65
C ALA A 37 3.61 15.20 30.19
N PRO A 38 2.39 15.55 30.64
CA PRO A 38 1.50 14.60 31.30
C PRO A 38 1.16 13.46 30.34
N ASP A 39 1.26 12.22 30.82
CA ASP A 39 0.83 11.03 30.08
C ASP A 39 -0.64 11.20 29.66
N MET A 40 -0.87 11.46 28.37
CA MET A 40 -2.21 11.66 27.85
C MET A 40 -2.95 10.32 27.85
N ASN A 41 -3.73 10.07 28.90
CA ASN A 41 -4.58 8.89 28.99
C ASN A 41 -5.63 8.92 27.86
N ILE A 42 -5.38 8.13 26.82
CA ILE A 42 -6.26 7.98 25.65
C ILE A 42 -7.68 7.53 26.06
N GLY A 43 -7.85 6.93 27.24
CA GLY A 43 -9.15 6.60 27.81
C GLY A 43 -9.99 7.80 28.25
N GLU A 44 -9.36 8.91 28.67
CA GLU A 44 -10.03 10.06 29.31
C GLU A 44 -10.52 11.11 28.29
N GLN A 45 -9.91 11.19 27.10
CA GLN A 45 -10.38 12.07 26.01
C GLN A 45 -11.42 11.42 25.06
N ARG A 46 -11.91 10.22 25.40
CA ARG A 46 -12.96 9.51 24.63
C ARG A 46 -14.32 10.20 24.44
N PRO A 47 -14.78 11.21 25.21
CA PRO A 47 -16.12 11.80 24.99
C PRO A 47 -16.40 12.30 23.57
N ASN A 48 -15.37 12.72 22.83
CA ASN A 48 -15.52 13.23 21.46
C ASN A 48 -15.33 12.16 20.37
N SER A 49 -15.14 10.88 20.72
CA SER A 49 -14.86 9.79 19.75
C SER A 49 -16.02 8.82 19.48
N SER A 50 -17.19 9.06 20.07
CA SER A 50 -18.42 8.31 19.80
C SER A 50 -19.20 8.88 18.62
N LEU A 51 -19.91 8.00 17.89
CA LEU A 51 -20.99 8.40 16.96
C LEU A 51 -21.95 9.41 17.63
N LEU A 52 -22.23 10.53 16.96
CA LEU A 52 -23.20 11.52 17.42
C LEU A 52 -24.64 11.01 17.22
N CYS A 53 -25.55 11.51 18.05
CA CYS A 53 -26.97 11.21 17.95
C CYS A 53 -27.57 11.78 16.64
N ALA A 54 -28.29 10.94 15.89
CA ALA A 54 -29.09 11.34 14.72
C ALA A 54 -30.43 12.01 15.10
N GLY A 55 -30.56 12.43 16.36
CA GLY A 55 -31.66 13.26 16.86
C GLY A 55 -31.43 14.71 16.48
N CYS A 56 -32.41 15.37 15.86
CA CYS A 56 -32.33 16.79 15.55
C CYS A 56 -33.34 17.59 16.39
N ASN A 57 -32.86 18.62 17.11
CA ASN A 57 -33.67 19.52 17.92
C ASN A 57 -33.67 20.91 17.28
N GLN A 58 -34.84 21.42 16.89
CA GLN A 58 -35.02 22.76 16.29
C GLN A 58 -34.18 23.06 15.01
N GLY A 59 -33.58 22.03 14.41
CA GLY A 59 -32.70 22.14 13.23
C GLY A 59 -31.22 21.82 13.50
N GLU A 60 -30.82 21.72 14.77
CA GLU A 60 -29.45 21.37 15.17
C GLU A 60 -29.33 19.88 15.53
N GLN A 61 -28.20 19.26 15.18
CA GLN A 61 -27.91 17.86 15.51
C GLN A 61 -27.57 17.71 17.00
N CYS A 62 -28.10 16.68 17.64
CA CYS A 62 -27.83 16.37 19.04
C CYS A 62 -26.38 15.87 19.21
N LEU A 63 -25.55 16.68 19.88
CA LEU A 63 -24.13 16.39 20.11
C LEU A 63 -23.86 15.31 21.19
N MET A 64 -24.89 14.63 21.69
CA MET A 64 -24.74 13.58 22.69
C MET A 64 -24.30 12.25 22.02
N PRO A 65 -23.44 11.44 22.67
CA PRO A 65 -23.09 10.09 22.21
C PRO A 65 -24.32 9.23 21.91
N ALA A 66 -24.32 8.57 20.75
CA ALA A 66 -25.36 7.63 20.35
C ALA A 66 -25.12 6.23 20.92
N ALA A 67 -26.19 5.58 21.38
CA ALA A 67 -26.15 4.23 21.97
C ALA A 67 -27.28 3.31 21.47
N ILE A 68 -28.39 3.87 20.95
CA ILE A 68 -29.59 3.14 20.53
C ILE A 68 -29.67 3.14 19.00
N PRO A 69 -29.24 2.07 18.29
CA PRO A 69 -29.33 2.00 16.83
C PRO A 69 -30.78 1.88 16.35
N CYS A 70 -31.07 2.43 15.17
CA CYS A 70 -32.33 2.22 14.48
C CYS A 70 -32.49 0.75 14.06
N GLN A 71 -33.47 0.05 14.65
CA GLN A 71 -33.73 -1.39 14.48
C GLN A 71 -34.25 -1.80 13.09
N ILE A 72 -34.27 -0.89 12.11
CA ILE A 72 -34.69 -1.15 10.73
C ILE A 72 -33.48 -1.05 9.80
N CYS A 73 -32.87 0.13 9.71
CA CYS A 73 -31.74 0.34 8.80
C CYS A 73 -30.37 0.03 9.43
N HIS A 74 -30.23 0.15 10.76
CA HIS A 74 -28.95 0.04 11.48
C HIS A 74 -27.84 0.99 10.98
N LEU A 75 -28.22 2.07 10.27
CA LEU A 75 -27.32 3.11 9.75
C LEU A 75 -27.18 4.32 10.69
N VAL A 76 -28.18 4.55 11.55
CA VAL A 76 -28.20 5.68 12.48
C VAL A 76 -28.43 5.19 13.90
N ALA A 77 -27.99 5.97 14.88
CA ALA A 77 -28.22 5.69 16.30
C ALA A 77 -28.55 6.99 17.06
N TYR A 78 -29.19 6.82 18.22
CA TYR A 78 -29.69 7.91 19.07
C TYR A 78 -29.14 7.81 20.49
N CYS A 79 -29.05 8.93 21.19
CA CYS A 79 -28.67 8.96 22.61
C CYS A 79 -29.82 8.52 23.54
N THR A 80 -31.06 8.74 23.14
CA THR A 80 -32.28 8.43 23.90
C THR A 80 -33.43 7.99 22.99
N GLU A 81 -34.44 7.34 23.58
CA GLU A 81 -35.68 7.01 22.86
C GLU A 81 -36.47 8.27 22.46
N GLU A 82 -36.35 9.37 23.22
CA GLU A 82 -36.97 10.65 22.92
C GLU A 82 -36.41 11.24 21.62
N CYS A 83 -35.09 11.22 21.44
CA CYS A 83 -34.45 11.64 20.19
C CYS A 83 -34.80 10.71 19.02
N MET A 84 -34.93 9.40 19.25
CA MET A 84 -35.39 8.45 18.24
C MET A 84 -36.83 8.73 17.80
N ARG A 85 -37.75 9.00 18.75
CA ARG A 85 -39.15 9.36 18.48
C ARG A 85 -39.26 10.71 17.75
N ALA A 86 -38.46 11.71 18.16
CA ALA A 86 -38.45 13.03 17.54
C ALA A 86 -37.98 13.00 16.08
N SER A 87 -36.91 12.26 15.78
CA SER A 87 -36.42 12.10 14.39
C SER A 87 -37.26 11.12 13.54
N ALA A 88 -38.23 10.39 14.11
CA ALA A 88 -38.91 9.29 13.40
C ALA A 88 -39.64 9.73 12.11
N GLU A 89 -40.30 10.90 12.10
CA GLU A 89 -41.07 11.38 10.93
C GLU A 89 -40.17 11.80 9.75
N TYR A 90 -38.94 12.23 10.04
CA TYR A 90 -37.93 12.54 9.03
C TYR A 90 -37.18 11.28 8.62
N HIS A 91 -36.62 10.55 9.60
CA HIS A 91 -35.80 9.37 9.35
C HIS A 91 -36.56 8.25 8.61
N SER A 92 -37.85 8.05 8.87
CA SER A 92 -38.66 7.05 8.14
C SER A 92 -38.77 7.29 6.62
N ARG A 93 -38.41 8.48 6.13
CA ARG A 93 -38.36 8.82 4.71
C ARG A 93 -37.02 8.48 4.05
N GLU A 94 -35.94 8.43 4.84
CA GLU A 94 -34.57 8.12 4.39
C GLU A 94 -34.11 6.71 4.79
N CYS A 95 -34.78 6.11 5.78
CA CYS A 95 -34.54 4.75 6.26
C CYS A 95 -34.83 3.75 5.12
N PRO A 96 -33.84 3.01 4.61
CA PRO A 96 -34.08 2.01 3.58
C PRO A 96 -35.07 0.94 4.04
N PHE A 97 -36.07 0.66 3.21
CA PHE A 97 -36.92 -0.51 3.37
C PHE A 97 -36.12 -1.79 3.09
N PRO A 98 -36.45 -2.94 3.73
CA PRO A 98 -35.67 -4.17 3.58
C PRO A 98 -35.72 -4.82 2.19
N THR A 99 -36.64 -4.40 1.33
CA THR A 99 -36.96 -5.08 0.06
C THR A 99 -37.22 -4.09 -1.07
N GLU A 100 -36.18 -3.89 -1.89
CA GLU A 100 -36.19 -3.84 -3.37
C GLU A 100 -35.19 -2.80 -3.94
N PRO A 101 -34.52 -3.11 -5.06
CA PRO A 101 -33.77 -2.11 -5.82
C PRO A 101 -34.74 -1.08 -6.43
N PRO A 102 -34.44 0.23 -6.39
CA PRO A 102 -35.26 1.22 -7.09
C PRO A 102 -35.11 1.00 -8.61
N SER A 103 -36.19 0.54 -9.25
CA SER A 103 -36.26 0.26 -10.69
C SER A 103 -36.18 1.54 -11.53
N ARG A 104 -34.95 2.08 -11.67
CA ARG A 104 -34.67 3.38 -12.30
C ARG A 104 -33.57 3.36 -13.37
N SER A 105 -33.20 2.18 -13.84
CA SER A 105 -32.41 2.00 -15.06
C SER A 105 -33.09 0.97 -15.95
N GLU A 106 -33.52 1.39 -17.14
CA GLU A 106 -33.69 0.45 -18.24
C GLU A 106 -32.33 -0.20 -18.55
N PRO A 107 -32.27 -1.50 -18.90
CA PRO A 107 -31.02 -2.21 -19.15
C PRO A 107 -30.37 -1.69 -20.45
N THR A 108 -29.55 -0.65 -20.28
CA THR A 108 -28.93 0.16 -21.34
C THR A 108 -27.47 -0.20 -21.58
N SER A 109 -26.95 -1.22 -20.89
CA SER A 109 -25.68 -1.88 -21.17
C SER A 109 -25.82 -3.39 -20.96
N GLU A 110 -25.02 -4.19 -21.67
CA GLU A 110 -24.90 -5.63 -21.42
C GLU A 110 -24.41 -5.87 -19.99
N PHE A 111 -25.07 -6.77 -19.26
CA PHE A 111 -24.68 -7.08 -17.89
C PHE A 111 -23.36 -7.87 -17.91
N LEU A 112 -22.27 -7.26 -17.45
CA LEU A 112 -20.92 -7.86 -17.51
C LEU A 112 -20.91 -9.26 -16.89
N ASP A 113 -20.50 -10.24 -17.69
CA ASP A 113 -20.38 -11.67 -17.34
C ASP A 113 -19.16 -11.95 -16.42
N ASP A 114 -19.03 -11.20 -15.34
CA ASP A 114 -18.10 -11.42 -14.22
C ASP A 114 -18.66 -10.72 -12.96
N PRO A 115 -18.60 -11.31 -11.75
CA PRO A 115 -19.06 -10.70 -10.50
C PRO A 115 -18.08 -9.66 -9.96
N VAL A 116 -16.82 -9.68 -10.38
CA VAL A 116 -15.85 -8.62 -10.10
C VAL A 116 -16.06 -7.47 -11.09
N ARG A 117 -16.40 -6.28 -10.57
CA ARG A 117 -16.33 -5.01 -11.31
C ARG A 117 -15.41 -4.08 -10.53
N ASP A 118 -14.16 -4.00 -10.97
CA ASP A 118 -13.19 -3.05 -10.45
C ASP A 118 -12.76 -2.14 -11.60
N THR A 119 -13.05 -0.84 -11.49
CA THR A 119 -12.68 0.16 -12.50
C THR A 119 -11.31 0.77 -12.22
N GLY A 120 -10.74 0.62 -11.01
CA GLY A 120 -9.35 0.96 -10.69
C GLY A 120 -8.92 2.42 -10.83
N VAL A 121 -9.85 3.37 -11.02
CA VAL A 121 -9.53 4.68 -11.65
C VAL A 121 -8.92 5.74 -10.73
N PHE A 122 -9.12 5.67 -9.40
CA PHE A 122 -8.73 6.76 -8.50
C PHE A 122 -8.32 6.32 -7.08
N TRP A 123 -9.21 5.65 -6.33
CA TRP A 123 -8.86 5.17 -4.98
C TRP A 123 -7.87 4.01 -5.05
N ALA A 124 -6.99 3.88 -4.05
CA ALA A 124 -6.09 2.73 -4.01
C ALA A 124 -6.91 1.42 -3.91
N ASN A 125 -6.66 0.51 -4.84
CA ASN A 125 -7.44 -0.72 -5.03
C ASN A 125 -6.96 -1.90 -4.17
N TYR A 126 -6.23 -1.61 -3.09
CA TYR A 126 -5.75 -2.56 -2.09
C TYR A 126 -5.51 -1.86 -0.75
N ALA A 127 -5.71 -2.61 0.34
CA ALA A 127 -5.65 -2.09 1.69
C ALA A 127 -4.24 -1.63 2.10
N ALA A 128 -4.18 -0.73 3.08
CA ALA A 128 -2.99 -0.45 3.85
C ALA A 128 -2.32 -1.74 4.37
N THR A 129 -1.00 -1.68 4.52
CA THR A 129 -0.13 -2.81 4.87
C THR A 129 0.93 -2.31 5.81
N ASP A 130 1.22 -3.07 6.85
CA ASP A 130 2.46 -2.91 7.62
C ASP A 130 3.60 -3.42 6.75
N VAL A 131 4.34 -2.49 6.14
CA VAL A 131 5.46 -2.83 5.26
C VAL A 131 6.71 -3.19 6.06
N LEU A 132 6.76 -2.85 7.35
CA LEU A 132 7.84 -3.22 8.25
C LEU A 132 7.65 -4.68 8.71
N ASN A 133 6.44 -5.00 9.20
CA ASN A 133 6.12 -6.21 9.96
C ASN A 133 7.23 -6.53 10.98
N LEU A 134 7.55 -5.51 11.79
CA LEU A 134 8.83 -5.40 12.48
C LEU A 134 9.09 -6.55 13.46
N THR A 135 8.03 -7.01 14.14
CA THR A 135 8.07 -8.12 15.12
C THR A 135 8.63 -9.42 14.54
N GLU A 136 8.25 -9.76 13.30
CA GLU A 136 8.57 -11.04 12.65
C GLU A 136 9.81 -10.95 11.75
N ASN A 137 10.29 -9.73 11.47
CA ASN A 137 11.50 -9.47 10.69
C ASN A 137 12.65 -9.06 11.64
N GLU A 138 12.97 -7.77 11.77
CA GLU A 138 14.11 -7.28 12.55
C GLU A 138 13.95 -7.41 14.10
N GLY A 139 12.73 -7.66 14.60
CA GLY A 139 12.43 -7.98 16.00
C GLY A 139 11.75 -6.85 16.79
N ALA A 140 11.04 -7.24 17.86
CA ALA A 140 10.18 -6.33 18.63
C ALA A 140 10.90 -5.26 19.49
N GLU A 141 12.22 -5.31 19.59
CA GLU A 141 13.07 -4.34 20.31
C GLU A 141 14.01 -3.59 19.35
N TYR A 142 13.80 -3.70 18.03
CA TYR A 142 14.70 -3.14 17.03
C TYR A 142 14.80 -1.61 17.12
N ASN A 143 16.02 -1.09 17.03
CA ASN A 143 16.41 0.29 17.28
C ASN A 143 17.46 0.79 16.25
N GLY A 144 17.39 0.28 15.02
CA GLY A 144 18.27 0.67 13.91
C GLY A 144 17.60 1.59 12.89
N LEU A 145 18.31 1.92 11.82
CA LEU A 145 17.78 2.68 10.68
C LEU A 145 17.09 1.73 9.69
N LEU A 146 15.86 2.07 9.28
CA LEU A 146 15.17 1.43 8.16
C LEU A 146 14.80 2.47 7.10
N ARG A 147 15.18 2.19 5.85
CA ARG A 147 14.81 2.99 4.68
C ARG A 147 13.60 2.36 3.99
N VAL A 148 12.51 3.12 3.86
CA VAL A 148 11.25 2.67 3.27
C VAL A 148 10.92 3.48 2.02
N LEU A 149 10.58 2.82 0.92
CA LEU A 149 10.07 3.43 -0.30
C LEU A 149 8.61 3.02 -0.51
N LEU A 150 7.71 3.99 -0.65
CA LEU A 150 6.28 3.81 -0.85
C LEU A 150 5.88 4.44 -2.18
N THR A 151 5.26 3.67 -3.08
CA THR A 151 4.93 4.13 -4.44
C THR A 151 3.54 3.71 -4.90
N GLY A 152 3.09 4.29 -6.02
CA GLY A 152 1.73 4.12 -6.50
C GLY A 152 0.74 5.00 -5.73
N THR A 153 -0.56 4.71 -5.87
CA THR A 153 -1.64 5.53 -5.28
C THR A 153 -1.54 5.61 -3.76
N PHE A 154 -1.32 6.82 -3.22
CA PHE A 154 -1.52 7.18 -1.81
C PHE A 154 -0.68 6.37 -0.83
N GLY A 155 0.65 6.46 -0.96
CA GLY A 155 1.61 5.72 -0.15
C GLY A 155 1.52 6.01 1.36
N LEU A 156 1.07 7.22 1.74
CA LEU A 156 0.98 7.68 3.14
C LEU A 156 0.21 6.73 4.06
N ARG A 157 -0.81 6.01 3.57
CA ARG A 157 -1.58 5.04 4.38
C ARG A 157 -0.73 3.87 4.88
N HIS A 158 0.28 3.44 4.11
CA HIS A 158 1.20 2.37 4.50
C HIS A 158 2.15 2.83 5.61
N LEU A 159 2.65 4.07 5.53
CA LEU A 159 3.45 4.67 6.60
C LEU A 159 2.64 4.73 7.91
N ILE A 160 1.43 5.27 7.85
CA ILE A 160 0.54 5.40 9.01
C ILE A 160 0.23 4.04 9.63
N TYR A 161 -0.19 3.06 8.82
CA TYR A 161 -0.52 1.72 9.29
C TYR A 161 0.70 1.02 9.91
N SER A 162 1.87 1.05 9.26
CA SER A 162 3.10 0.43 9.78
C SER A 162 3.54 1.05 11.10
N VAL A 163 3.55 2.38 11.21
CA VAL A 163 3.97 3.09 12.43
C VAL A 163 3.01 2.87 13.60
N VAL A 164 1.70 2.71 13.32
CA VAL A 164 0.72 2.31 14.33
C VAL A 164 0.88 0.85 14.75
N ALA A 165 1.25 -0.04 13.84
CA ALA A 165 1.47 -1.47 14.10
C ALA A 165 2.77 -1.79 14.87
N MET A 166 3.81 -0.94 14.77
CA MET A 166 5.11 -1.17 15.44
C MET A 166 4.97 -1.50 16.94
N PRO A 167 5.71 -2.46 17.49
CA PRO A 167 5.80 -2.69 18.93
C PRO A 167 6.12 -1.41 19.71
N GLU A 168 5.59 -1.28 20.94
CA GLU A 168 5.91 -0.11 21.77
C GLU A 168 7.40 -0.09 22.15
N THR A 169 8.02 -1.26 22.32
CA THR A 169 9.44 -1.50 22.64
C THR A 169 10.45 -1.20 21.52
N ALA A 170 10.03 -1.20 20.26
CA ALA A 170 10.93 -0.93 19.12
C ALA A 170 11.02 0.57 18.83
N SER A 171 12.21 1.10 18.58
CA SER A 171 12.44 2.54 18.30
C SER A 171 13.29 2.78 17.04
N PRO A 172 12.91 2.21 15.87
CA PRO A 172 13.68 2.42 14.64
C PRO A 172 13.69 3.89 14.22
N SER A 173 14.83 4.34 13.69
CA SER A 173 14.86 5.54 12.86
C SER A 173 14.26 5.20 11.50
N LEU A 174 13.26 5.96 11.07
CA LEU A 174 12.54 5.74 9.82
C LEU A 174 12.82 6.87 8.82
N GLU A 175 13.52 6.53 7.74
CA GLU A 175 13.71 7.38 6.56
C GLU A 175 12.78 6.89 5.45
N VAL A 176 11.71 7.64 5.17
CA VAL A 176 10.60 7.20 4.33
C VAL A 176 10.49 8.08 3.09
N THR A 177 10.69 7.50 1.91
CA THR A 177 10.38 8.16 0.64
C THR A 177 8.99 7.76 0.17
N ILE A 178 8.17 8.74 -0.21
CA ILE A 178 6.87 8.56 -0.86
C ILE A 178 6.95 9.18 -2.26
N SER A 179 6.68 8.40 -3.31
CA SER A 179 6.53 8.92 -4.68
C SER A 179 5.08 8.79 -5.14
N GLU A 180 4.37 9.90 -5.19
CA GLU A 180 3.00 9.98 -5.72
C GLU A 180 3.07 10.39 -7.19
N ILE A 181 2.48 9.59 -8.09
CA ILE A 181 2.56 9.82 -9.54
C ILE A 181 1.49 10.83 -9.99
N GLU A 182 0.27 10.70 -9.47
CA GLU A 182 -0.89 11.50 -9.86
C GLU A 182 -1.04 12.76 -8.99
N LEU A 183 -1.15 13.92 -9.63
CA LEU A 183 -1.23 15.23 -8.96
C LEU A 183 -2.30 15.32 -7.85
N PRO A 184 -3.54 14.78 -7.98
CA PRO A 184 -4.51 14.80 -6.90
C PRO A 184 -4.08 13.98 -5.67
N HIS A 185 -3.31 12.90 -5.86
CA HIS A 185 -2.78 12.09 -4.76
C HIS A 185 -1.52 12.71 -4.15
N LEU A 186 -0.66 13.30 -4.98
CA LEU A 186 0.46 14.13 -4.54
C LEU A 186 -0.02 15.25 -3.62
N TYR A 187 -1.06 15.99 -4.04
CA TYR A 187 -1.64 17.05 -3.22
C TYR A 187 -2.34 16.51 -1.97
N ARG A 188 -3.07 15.39 -2.07
CA ARG A 188 -3.65 14.68 -0.91
C ARG A 188 -2.59 14.36 0.13
N THR A 189 -1.47 13.76 -0.26
CA THR A 189 -0.37 13.39 0.64
C THR A 189 0.38 14.63 1.18
N PHE A 190 0.70 15.61 0.31
CA PHE A 190 1.40 16.85 0.70
C PHE A 190 0.65 17.67 1.75
N LEU A 191 -0.62 18.00 1.48
CA LEU A 191 -1.44 18.80 2.40
C LEU A 191 -1.65 18.08 3.74
N SER A 192 -1.77 16.75 3.72
CA SER A 192 -1.92 15.95 4.94
C SER A 192 -0.67 15.95 5.80
N LEU A 193 0.50 15.83 5.19
CA LEU A 193 1.79 15.91 5.89
C LEU A 193 2.03 17.31 6.47
N LEU A 194 1.63 18.38 5.76
CA LEU A 194 1.65 19.74 6.31
C LEU A 194 0.69 19.94 7.50
N ILE A 195 -0.52 19.39 7.44
CA ILE A 195 -1.49 19.48 8.56
C ILE A 195 -0.98 18.68 9.77
N LEU A 196 -0.44 17.47 9.57
CA LEU A 196 0.14 16.65 10.64
C LEU A 196 1.37 17.31 11.27
N TRP A 197 2.29 17.85 10.46
CA TRP A 197 3.44 18.62 10.96
C TRP A 197 2.98 19.86 11.73
N LYS A 198 2.08 20.68 11.16
CA LYS A 198 1.67 21.94 11.78
C LYS A 198 0.84 21.72 13.04
N GLY A 199 0.02 20.68 13.10
CA GLY A 199 -0.68 20.27 14.31
C GLY A 199 0.28 19.84 15.44
N ALA A 200 1.33 19.08 15.10
CA ALA A 200 2.35 18.65 16.07
C ALA A 200 3.31 19.76 16.52
N ASP A 201 3.47 20.81 15.69
CA ASP A 201 4.21 22.05 15.97
C ASP A 201 3.45 22.98 16.92
N ILE A 202 2.17 23.27 16.66
CA ILE A 202 1.35 24.15 17.52
C ILE A 202 0.71 23.42 18.71
N ASN A 203 0.95 22.11 18.85
CA ASN A 203 0.35 21.22 19.84
C ASN A 203 -1.20 21.25 19.82
N GLU A 204 -1.77 21.19 18.61
CA GLU A 204 -3.20 21.05 18.36
C GLU A 204 -3.70 19.67 18.84
N ASN A 205 -5.00 19.57 19.16
CA ASN A 205 -5.59 18.30 19.59
C ASN A 205 -5.46 17.23 18.49
N PRO A 206 -4.84 16.04 18.75
CA PRO A 206 -4.67 15.01 17.74
C PRO A 206 -5.96 14.54 17.06
N TYR A 207 -7.11 14.60 17.76
CA TYR A 207 -8.42 14.28 17.18
C TYR A 207 -8.86 15.32 16.14
N GLU A 208 -8.68 16.63 16.42
CA GLU A 208 -8.97 17.71 15.46
C GLU A 208 -8.09 17.56 14.21
N VAL A 209 -6.79 17.32 14.40
CA VAL A 209 -5.83 17.08 13.30
C VAL A 209 -6.23 15.85 12.47
N ALA A 210 -6.71 14.79 13.12
CA ALA A 210 -7.18 13.59 12.43
C ALA A 210 -8.46 13.86 11.61
N ASP A 211 -9.40 14.66 12.10
CA ASP A 211 -10.61 15.04 11.36
C ASP A 211 -10.28 15.93 10.15
N LEU A 212 -9.39 16.91 10.34
CA LEU A 212 -8.86 17.75 9.26
C LEU A 212 -8.28 16.89 8.12
N VAL A 213 -7.41 15.94 8.44
CA VAL A 213 -6.77 15.06 7.45
C VAL A 213 -7.79 14.10 6.80
N THR A 214 -8.73 13.55 7.57
CA THR A 214 -9.79 12.67 7.05
C THR A 214 -10.66 13.38 6.01
N HIS A 215 -10.99 14.66 6.23
CA HIS A 215 -11.75 15.47 5.28
C HIS A 215 -10.93 15.95 4.07
N VAL A 216 -9.61 16.13 4.20
CA VAL A 216 -8.72 16.28 3.02
C VAL A 216 -8.79 15.03 2.16
N TRP A 217 -8.67 13.84 2.76
CA TRP A 217 -8.59 12.58 2.00
C TRP A 217 -9.87 12.21 1.27
N TYR A 218 -11.01 12.29 1.97
CA TYR A 218 -12.23 11.58 1.54
C TYR A 218 -13.47 12.45 1.36
N SER A 219 -13.51 13.67 1.88
CA SER A 219 -14.71 14.50 1.77
C SER A 219 -14.67 15.42 0.55
N SER A 220 -15.69 15.30 -0.31
CA SER A 220 -15.88 16.10 -1.54
C SER A 220 -15.99 17.60 -1.26
N LYS A 221 -16.42 17.94 -0.04
CA LYS A 221 -16.43 19.30 0.50
C LYS A 221 -15.71 19.32 1.85
N TRP A 222 -14.94 20.36 2.11
CA TRP A 222 -14.28 20.63 3.37
C TRP A 222 -15.22 21.35 4.35
N PRO A 223 -15.15 21.04 5.66
CA PRO A 223 -15.81 21.85 6.67
C PRO A 223 -15.13 23.21 6.81
N GLN A 224 -15.85 24.23 7.30
CA GLN A 224 -15.29 25.56 7.58
C GLN A 224 -13.97 25.49 8.38
N ARG A 225 -13.90 24.65 9.42
CA ARG A 225 -12.70 24.45 10.26
C ARG A 225 -11.45 24.04 9.45
N LEU A 226 -11.59 23.22 8.41
CA LEU A 226 -10.48 22.82 7.54
C LEU A 226 -10.10 23.94 6.57
N PHE A 227 -11.09 24.61 5.96
CA PHE A 227 -10.82 25.79 5.14
C PHE A 227 -10.06 26.86 5.92
N GLU A 228 -10.40 27.07 7.19
CA GLU A 228 -9.71 28.00 8.07
C GLU A 228 -8.32 27.53 8.52
N PHE A 229 -8.12 26.23 8.76
CA PHE A 229 -6.77 25.72 9.06
C PHE A 229 -5.82 25.98 7.88
N VAL A 230 -6.24 25.69 6.65
CA VAL A 230 -5.44 25.96 5.44
C VAL A 230 -5.22 27.46 5.23
N ASN A 231 -6.27 28.29 5.29
CA ASN A 231 -6.18 29.71 4.94
C ASN A 231 -5.71 30.65 6.07
N LYS A 232 -5.68 30.19 7.33
CA LYS A 232 -5.22 30.99 8.50
C LYS A 232 -3.99 30.38 9.18
N VAL A 233 -4.01 29.08 9.47
CA VAL A 233 -2.94 28.41 10.28
C VAL A 233 -1.72 28.04 9.43
N LEU A 234 -1.92 27.63 8.18
CA LEU A 234 -0.86 27.37 7.20
C LEU A 234 -0.52 28.61 6.32
N ALA A 235 -1.11 29.77 6.60
CA ALA A 235 -1.01 30.96 5.76
C ALA A 235 0.44 31.45 5.60
N GLN A 236 1.19 31.57 6.70
CA GLN A 236 2.60 31.98 6.70
C GLN A 236 3.45 31.01 5.88
N GLN A 237 3.33 29.71 6.15
CA GLN A 237 4.14 28.68 5.47
C GLN A 237 3.83 28.61 3.98
N THR A 238 2.58 28.88 3.59
CA THR A 238 2.18 28.98 2.17
C THR A 238 2.80 30.22 1.51
N GLN A 239 2.80 31.38 2.18
CA GLN A 239 3.42 32.61 1.67
C GLN A 239 4.95 32.49 1.53
N GLU A 240 5.61 31.92 2.54
CA GLU A 240 7.06 31.63 2.50
C GLU A 240 7.41 30.65 1.38
N LEU A 241 6.60 29.59 1.20
CA LEU A 241 6.76 28.61 0.13
C LEU A 241 6.65 29.26 -1.25
N VAL A 242 5.61 30.07 -1.48
CA VAL A 242 5.43 30.85 -2.73
C VAL A 242 6.64 31.75 -3.01
N TYR A 243 7.12 32.48 -2.00
CA TYR A 243 8.30 33.35 -2.15
C TYR A 243 9.56 32.56 -2.52
N LYS A 244 9.83 31.44 -1.83
CA LYS A 244 10.99 30.58 -2.10
C LYS A 244 10.92 29.95 -3.50
N ILE A 245 9.78 29.41 -3.91
CA ILE A 245 9.57 28.83 -5.26
C ILE A 245 9.83 29.90 -6.33
N ASN A 246 9.17 31.06 -6.23
CA ASN A 246 9.37 32.15 -7.19
C ASN A 246 10.83 32.63 -7.24
N SER A 247 11.53 32.64 -6.10
CA SER A 247 12.96 33.00 -6.03
C SER A 247 13.85 31.95 -6.70
N ALA A 248 13.61 30.66 -6.47
CA ALA A 248 14.35 29.56 -7.07
C ALA A 248 14.24 29.55 -8.61
N PHE A 249 13.03 29.78 -9.14
CA PHE A 249 12.76 29.76 -10.59
C PHE A 249 12.78 31.17 -11.24
N SER A 250 13.38 32.18 -10.59
CA SER A 250 13.39 33.58 -11.06
C SER A 250 14.15 33.84 -12.38
N LEU A 251 14.97 32.90 -12.87
CA LEU A 251 15.78 33.07 -14.08
C LEU A 251 15.16 32.46 -15.35
N GLY A 252 13.83 32.40 -15.39
CA GLY A 252 13.02 31.80 -16.45
C GLY A 252 12.77 30.30 -16.26
N PRO A 253 11.99 29.64 -17.13
CA PRO A 253 11.71 28.20 -17.07
C PRO A 253 12.95 27.39 -17.46
N ARG A 254 13.91 27.29 -16.54
CA ARG A 254 15.15 26.55 -16.71
C ARG A 254 14.93 25.07 -16.45
N LEU A 255 14.67 24.35 -17.54
CA LEU A 255 14.57 22.89 -17.64
C LEU A 255 13.48 22.25 -16.76
N GLU A 256 12.74 21.31 -17.35
CA GLU A 256 11.73 20.48 -16.67
C GLU A 256 12.33 19.62 -15.53
N THR A 257 13.66 19.56 -15.43
CA THR A 257 14.45 18.75 -14.51
C THR A 257 14.98 19.52 -13.30
N GLU A 258 14.96 20.86 -13.28
CA GLU A 258 15.39 21.60 -12.08
C GLU A 258 14.35 21.47 -10.97
N CYS A 259 14.79 20.97 -9.81
CA CYS A 259 13.93 20.71 -8.66
C CYS A 259 14.21 21.70 -7.52
N PHE A 260 13.14 22.26 -6.96
CA PHE A 260 13.19 22.99 -5.71
C PHE A 260 12.72 22.09 -4.56
N ILE A 261 13.57 21.94 -3.53
CA ILE A 261 13.27 21.24 -2.29
C ILE A 261 12.91 22.28 -1.23
N ASN A 262 11.79 22.10 -0.53
CA ASN A 262 11.54 22.80 0.73
C ASN A 262 11.36 21.80 1.87
N THR A 263 11.86 22.18 3.04
CA THR A 263 11.80 21.39 4.27
C THR A 263 10.89 22.06 5.31
N TRP A 264 10.12 21.25 6.02
CA TRP A 264 9.40 21.59 7.25
C TRP A 264 9.82 20.58 8.31
N GLY A 265 10.19 21.02 9.51
CA GLY A 265 10.88 20.14 10.45
C GLY A 265 10.39 20.28 11.89
N SER A 266 10.47 19.17 12.61
CA SER A 266 10.46 19.04 14.06
C SER A 266 11.18 17.73 14.41
N ASN A 267 11.50 17.49 15.67
CA ASN A 267 11.99 16.18 16.12
C ASN A 267 10.92 15.06 16.04
N LYS A 268 9.65 15.40 15.79
CA LYS A 268 8.50 14.47 15.73
C LYS A 268 8.19 14.03 14.29
N LEU A 269 8.29 14.97 13.36
CA LEU A 269 8.09 14.79 11.93
C LEU A 269 8.97 15.78 11.18
N HIS A 270 9.87 15.24 10.36
CA HIS A 270 10.65 15.98 9.36
C HIS A 270 10.07 15.68 7.99
N LEU A 271 9.80 16.72 7.20
CA LEU A 271 9.15 16.67 5.91
C LEU A 271 10.00 17.42 4.88
N GLU A 272 10.51 16.70 3.90
CA GLU A 272 11.10 17.25 2.69
C GLU A 272 10.13 17.05 1.53
N ALA A 273 9.77 18.11 0.82
CA ALA A 273 9.04 17.99 -0.43
C ALA A 273 9.89 18.56 -1.57
N GLY A 274 10.16 17.73 -2.58
CA GLY A 274 11.00 18.06 -3.73
C GLY A 274 10.23 17.90 -5.04
N PHE A 275 9.96 19.01 -5.73
CA PHE A 275 9.26 19.03 -7.01
C PHE A 275 9.91 20.02 -8.01
N ASN A 276 9.64 19.86 -9.30
CA ASN A 276 9.99 20.86 -10.32
C ASN A 276 8.96 22.00 -10.33
N TRP A 277 9.20 23.05 -11.15
CA TRP A 277 8.26 24.18 -11.28
C TRP A 277 6.82 23.75 -11.56
N ILE A 278 6.60 22.82 -12.49
CA ILE A 278 5.27 22.44 -12.98
C ILE A 278 4.41 21.86 -11.85
N TYR A 279 4.99 20.94 -11.07
CA TYR A 279 4.30 20.36 -9.90
C TYR A 279 4.12 21.37 -8.77
N TRP A 280 5.08 22.28 -8.54
CA TRP A 280 4.94 23.36 -7.57
C TRP A 280 3.83 24.35 -7.94
N GLU A 281 3.78 24.83 -9.18
CA GLU A 281 2.72 25.70 -9.69
C GLU A 281 1.34 25.01 -9.58
N ALA A 282 1.27 23.72 -9.90
CA ALA A 282 0.06 22.93 -9.77
C ALA A 282 -0.42 22.80 -8.31
N ILE A 283 0.47 22.46 -7.37
CA ILE A 283 0.17 22.38 -5.93
C ILE A 283 -0.32 23.74 -5.39
N LEU A 284 0.37 24.83 -5.72
CA LEU A 284 -0.05 26.18 -5.34
C LEU A 284 -1.41 26.55 -5.97
N GLY A 285 -1.67 26.09 -7.19
CA GLY A 285 -2.97 26.18 -7.85
C GLY A 285 -4.10 25.50 -7.08
N TYR A 286 -3.86 24.33 -6.48
CA TYR A 286 -4.83 23.64 -5.62
C TYR A 286 -4.98 24.30 -4.23
N MET A 287 -3.91 24.89 -3.68
CA MET A 287 -3.96 25.57 -2.37
C MET A 287 -4.68 26.93 -2.42
N MET A 288 -4.42 27.73 -3.47
CA MET A 288 -4.73 29.16 -3.45
C MET A 288 -5.96 29.58 -4.27
N ARG A 289 -6.52 28.70 -5.11
CA ARG A 289 -7.61 29.06 -6.04
C ARG A 289 -8.95 28.48 -5.55
N PRO A 290 -9.81 29.26 -4.86
CA PRO A 290 -11.13 28.79 -4.47
C PRO A 290 -11.97 28.53 -5.72
N MET A 291 -12.78 27.47 -5.73
CA MET A 291 -13.51 27.04 -6.91
C MET A 291 -15.02 26.96 -6.68
N TYR A 292 -15.76 27.41 -7.70
CA TYR A 292 -17.22 27.45 -7.75
C TYR A 292 -17.70 26.66 -8.98
N ARG A 293 -18.06 25.38 -8.78
CA ARG A 293 -18.77 24.53 -9.76
C ARG A 293 -19.90 23.78 -9.06
N ASP A 294 -20.93 23.38 -9.79
CA ASP A 294 -21.94 22.46 -9.25
C ASP A 294 -21.31 21.07 -9.06
N SER A 295 -21.11 20.68 -7.79
CA SER A 295 -20.57 19.38 -7.42
C SER A 295 -21.51 18.22 -7.77
N HIS A 296 -22.82 18.44 -7.83
CA HIS A 296 -23.81 17.37 -7.98
C HIS A 296 -23.84 16.86 -9.42
N VAL A 297 -23.93 17.75 -10.42
CA VAL A 297 -23.87 17.36 -11.84
C VAL A 297 -22.57 16.63 -12.19
N LEU A 298 -21.43 17.07 -11.62
CA LEU A 298 -20.13 16.42 -11.82
C LEU A 298 -20.09 15.01 -11.21
N ARG A 299 -20.60 14.82 -9.98
CA ARG A 299 -20.68 13.49 -9.35
C ARG A 299 -21.66 12.57 -10.07
N ASP A 300 -22.83 13.07 -10.46
CA ASP A 300 -23.82 12.29 -11.21
C ASP A 300 -23.28 11.78 -12.56
N ASN A 301 -22.45 12.57 -13.25
CA ASN A 301 -21.77 12.13 -14.47
C ASN A 301 -20.71 11.06 -14.18
N ASP A 302 -19.90 11.23 -13.15
CA ASP A 302 -18.87 10.26 -12.75
C ASP A 302 -19.48 8.92 -12.28
N VAL A 303 -20.59 8.96 -11.53
CA VAL A 303 -21.35 7.78 -11.14
C VAL A 303 -21.91 7.03 -12.34
N ARG A 304 -22.36 7.74 -13.39
CA ARG A 304 -22.83 7.13 -14.65
C ARG A 304 -21.68 6.49 -15.45
N ALA A 305 -20.48 7.07 -15.42
CA ALA A 305 -19.33 6.61 -16.19
C ALA A 305 -18.59 5.44 -15.52
N TYR A 306 -18.33 5.52 -14.21
CA TYR A 306 -17.43 4.61 -13.49
C TYR A 306 -18.11 3.81 -12.38
N GLY A 307 -19.18 4.35 -11.79
CA GLY A 307 -19.92 3.72 -10.71
C GLY A 307 -20.51 2.36 -11.09
N GLU A 308 -20.70 1.49 -10.10
CA GLU A 308 -21.40 0.22 -10.28
C GLU A 308 -22.93 0.44 -10.42
N PRO A 309 -23.60 -0.19 -11.41
CA PRO A 309 -25.06 -0.21 -11.51
C PRO A 309 -25.76 -0.67 -10.21
N LEU A 310 -26.91 -0.07 -9.89
CA LEU A 310 -27.56 -0.29 -8.60
C LEU A 310 -28.14 -1.70 -8.45
N ASP A 311 -28.75 -2.25 -9.50
CA ASP A 311 -29.20 -3.64 -9.57
C ASP A 311 -28.10 -4.64 -9.14
N ARG A 312 -26.89 -4.44 -9.65
CA ARG A 312 -25.70 -5.22 -9.30
C ARG A 312 -25.20 -4.96 -7.88
N ALA A 313 -25.29 -3.72 -7.39
CA ALA A 313 -24.98 -3.40 -6.00
C ALA A 313 -25.97 -4.11 -5.04
N PHE A 314 -27.28 -4.09 -5.32
CA PHE A 314 -28.30 -4.82 -4.56
C PHE A 314 -28.11 -6.34 -4.62
N ALA A 315 -27.56 -6.89 -5.72
CA ALA A 315 -27.24 -8.32 -5.82
C ALA A 315 -26.07 -8.78 -4.92
N ARG A 316 -25.26 -7.86 -4.37
CA ARG A 316 -24.08 -8.16 -3.53
C ARG A 316 -24.04 -7.47 -2.16
N MET A 317 -25.02 -6.62 -1.85
CA MET A 317 -25.07 -5.80 -0.64
C MET A 317 -26.43 -5.90 0.06
N SER A 318 -26.46 -5.70 1.38
CA SER A 318 -27.72 -5.45 2.09
C SER A 318 -28.31 -4.07 1.74
N PRO A 319 -29.64 -3.86 1.88
CA PRO A 319 -30.28 -2.56 1.60
C PRO A 319 -29.63 -1.38 2.32
N SER A 320 -29.25 -1.55 3.60
CA SER A 320 -28.53 -0.55 4.39
C SER A 320 -27.19 -0.15 3.74
N ARG A 321 -26.43 -1.14 3.28
CA ARG A 321 -25.11 -0.91 2.64
C ARG A 321 -25.28 -0.18 1.31
N VAL A 322 -26.32 -0.50 0.52
CA VAL A 322 -26.62 0.25 -0.72
C VAL A 322 -27.12 1.67 -0.42
N ALA A 323 -27.93 1.88 0.62
CA ALA A 323 -28.36 3.22 1.03
C ALA A 323 -27.18 4.10 1.47
N GLY A 324 -26.20 3.52 2.18
CA GLY A 324 -24.91 4.17 2.43
C GLY A 324 -24.19 4.56 1.13
N LEU A 325 -24.08 3.63 0.17
CA LEU A 325 -23.46 3.86 -1.13
C LEU A 325 -24.17 4.96 -1.94
N VAL A 326 -25.51 5.02 -1.89
CA VAL A 326 -26.30 6.07 -2.54
C VAL A 326 -26.03 7.43 -1.89
N LYS A 327 -26.00 7.52 -0.55
CA LYS A 327 -25.67 8.76 0.17
C LYS A 327 -24.23 9.23 -0.15
N TRP A 328 -23.26 8.31 -0.15
CA TRP A 328 -21.88 8.58 -0.59
C TRP A 328 -21.83 9.09 -2.04
N ARG A 329 -22.54 8.47 -2.98
CA ARG A 329 -22.59 8.95 -4.38
C ARG A 329 -23.14 10.37 -4.47
N GLN A 330 -24.24 10.66 -3.77
CA GLN A 330 -24.92 11.97 -3.78
C GLN A 330 -24.08 13.10 -3.17
N ASN A 331 -23.46 12.89 -2.00
CA ASN A 331 -22.76 13.96 -1.26
C ASN A 331 -21.21 13.85 -1.28
N GLY A 332 -20.66 12.64 -1.36
CA GLY A 332 -19.23 12.37 -1.27
C GLY A 332 -18.59 12.78 0.05
N LEU A 333 -19.31 12.77 1.17
CA LEU A 333 -18.79 13.14 2.48
C LEU A 333 -18.44 11.88 3.28
N MET A 334 -17.25 11.85 3.87
CA MET A 334 -16.83 10.77 4.77
C MET A 334 -17.28 11.12 6.20
N LEU A 335 -18.49 10.67 6.53
CA LEU A 335 -19.24 10.97 7.77
C LEU A 335 -20.03 9.74 8.19
N ALA A 336 -20.54 9.73 9.43
CA ALA A 336 -21.55 8.75 9.81
C ALA A 336 -22.88 9.05 9.10
N HIS A 337 -23.70 8.02 8.88
CA HIS A 337 -24.92 8.18 8.09
C HIS A 337 -25.93 9.15 8.73
N GLY A 338 -25.86 9.37 10.04
CA GLY A 338 -26.71 10.31 10.78
C GLY A 338 -26.24 11.76 10.81
N ASP A 339 -25.03 12.08 10.34
CA ASP A 339 -24.41 13.39 10.58
C ASP A 339 -24.89 14.50 9.64
N SER A 340 -24.90 15.72 10.18
CA SER A 340 -25.25 16.94 9.47
C SER A 340 -24.21 17.30 8.40
N THR A 341 -24.68 17.50 7.18
CA THR A 341 -23.85 17.94 6.05
C THR A 341 -23.68 19.46 5.98
N LEU A 342 -24.39 20.22 6.83
CA LEU A 342 -24.41 21.69 6.80
C LEU A 342 -23.03 22.37 6.97
N PRO A 343 -22.08 21.86 7.79
CA PRO A 343 -20.75 22.47 7.91
C PRO A 343 -19.88 22.40 6.65
N TYR A 344 -20.22 21.54 5.68
CA TYR A 344 -19.36 21.12 4.56
C TYR A 344 -19.65 21.93 3.29
N SER A 345 -19.27 23.20 3.30
CA SER A 345 -19.61 24.20 2.28
C SER A 345 -18.56 24.38 1.17
N HIS A 346 -17.28 24.16 1.44
CA HIS A 346 -16.17 24.48 0.51
C HIS A 346 -15.83 23.27 -0.37
N LEU A 347 -15.69 23.42 -1.69
CA LEU A 347 -15.28 22.31 -2.56
C LEU A 347 -13.83 21.87 -2.25
N ASN A 348 -13.59 20.57 -2.09
CA ASN A 348 -12.24 20.01 -1.93
C ASN A 348 -11.50 20.03 -3.28
N PRO A 349 -10.36 20.75 -3.42
CA PRO A 349 -9.63 20.87 -4.69
C PRO A 349 -9.18 19.54 -5.31
N ILE A 350 -8.99 18.47 -4.52
CA ILE A 350 -8.57 17.14 -4.98
C ILE A 350 -9.55 16.57 -6.03
N PHE A 351 -10.85 16.75 -5.80
CA PHE A 351 -11.91 16.29 -6.71
C PHE A 351 -12.40 17.40 -7.64
N PHE A 352 -12.20 18.65 -7.21
CA PHE A 352 -12.78 19.83 -7.82
C PHE A 352 -11.70 20.89 -8.11
N PRO A 353 -10.71 20.59 -8.97
CA PRO A 353 -9.59 21.48 -9.27
C PRO A 353 -9.98 22.64 -10.20
N ALA A 354 -9.49 23.84 -9.89
CA ALA A 354 -9.84 25.07 -10.59
C ALA A 354 -9.43 25.09 -12.07
N THR A 355 -8.34 24.40 -12.43
CA THR A 355 -7.70 24.45 -13.76
C THR A 355 -7.92 23.21 -14.63
N SER A 356 -8.54 22.15 -14.11
CA SER A 356 -8.75 20.90 -14.84
C SER A 356 -10.14 20.29 -14.58
N ALA A 357 -10.43 19.20 -15.29
CA ALA A 357 -11.55 18.31 -14.95
C ALA A 357 -11.34 17.64 -13.58
N PRO A 358 -12.40 17.17 -12.92
CA PRO A 358 -12.31 16.18 -11.84
C PRO A 358 -11.52 14.93 -12.28
N PRO A 359 -10.81 14.25 -11.37
CA PRO A 359 -10.22 12.95 -11.66
C PRO A 359 -11.31 11.89 -11.85
N ASN A 360 -11.14 11.04 -12.86
CA ASN A 360 -12.12 10.01 -13.24
C ASN A 360 -12.33 8.99 -12.13
N GLY A 361 -13.59 8.60 -11.87
CA GLY A 361 -13.95 7.58 -10.89
C GLY A 361 -13.86 8.02 -9.43
N PHE A 362 -13.77 9.32 -9.14
CA PHE A 362 -13.73 9.85 -7.77
C PHE A 362 -15.00 9.59 -6.95
N THR A 363 -16.10 9.17 -7.59
CA THR A 363 -17.33 8.73 -6.93
C THR A 363 -17.36 7.25 -6.57
N ASN A 364 -16.34 6.48 -6.98
CA ASN A 364 -16.09 5.14 -6.43
C ASN A 364 -15.89 5.21 -4.91
N GLU A 365 -15.87 4.05 -4.26
CA GLU A 365 -15.78 3.96 -2.80
C GLU A 365 -14.32 3.91 -2.31
N PRO A 366 -13.88 4.79 -1.39
CA PRO A 366 -12.51 4.77 -0.85
C PRO A 366 -12.24 3.63 0.15
N LEU A 367 -13.23 2.80 0.47
CA LEU A 367 -13.13 1.76 1.51
C LEU A 367 -11.94 0.81 1.28
N SER A 368 -11.56 0.56 0.01
CA SER A 368 -10.49 -0.36 -0.37
C SER A 368 -9.10 0.07 0.08
N GLU A 369 -8.91 1.33 0.47
CA GLU A 369 -7.61 1.83 0.94
C GLU A 369 -7.23 1.27 2.31
N TRP A 370 -8.16 0.63 3.05
CA TRP A 370 -7.95 0.12 4.40
C TRP A 370 -8.48 -1.33 4.59
N PRO A 371 -8.06 -2.07 5.63
CA PRO A 371 -8.43 -3.47 5.80
C PRO A 371 -9.93 -3.67 6.06
N ILE A 372 -10.54 -4.57 5.28
CA ILE A 372 -11.98 -4.90 5.32
C ILE A 372 -12.50 -5.21 6.73
N ASN A 373 -11.77 -6.01 7.51
CA ASN A 373 -12.24 -6.44 8.82
C ASN A 373 -12.11 -5.34 9.88
N GLU A 374 -11.04 -4.53 9.85
CA GLU A 374 -10.85 -3.45 10.81
C GLU A 374 -11.90 -2.33 10.68
N ILE A 375 -12.42 -2.10 9.46
CA ILE A 375 -13.58 -1.22 9.25
C ILE A 375 -14.89 -1.92 9.62
N LEU A 376 -15.17 -3.12 9.08
CA LEU A 376 -16.49 -3.74 9.26
C LEU A 376 -16.75 -4.22 10.70
N ASP A 377 -15.71 -4.66 11.42
CA ASP A 377 -15.75 -5.04 12.85
C ASP A 377 -15.46 -3.88 13.79
N TYR A 378 -15.43 -2.62 13.31
CA TYR A 378 -15.17 -1.45 14.15
C TYR A 378 -16.29 -1.26 15.21
N ALA A 379 -16.09 -1.89 16.36
CA ALA A 379 -17.05 -2.01 17.46
C ALA A 379 -17.36 -0.71 18.23
N PRO A 380 -16.50 0.33 18.28
CA PRO A 380 -16.85 1.60 18.93
C PRO A 380 -17.96 2.40 18.25
N HIS A 381 -18.49 1.97 17.09
CA HIS A 381 -19.55 2.64 16.34
C HIS A 381 -20.91 1.97 16.56
N ALA A 382 -21.86 2.70 17.18
CA ALA A 382 -23.15 2.12 17.59
C ALA A 382 -24.10 1.71 16.43
N ALA A 383 -23.88 2.23 15.21
CA ALA A 383 -24.64 1.87 14.01
C ALA A 383 -23.92 0.75 13.22
N ASP A 384 -24.28 -0.51 13.44
CA ASP A 384 -23.46 -1.64 12.96
C ASP A 384 -23.39 -1.80 11.43
N LYS A 385 -24.36 -1.24 10.68
CA LYS A 385 -24.37 -1.25 9.20
C LYS A 385 -23.78 0.02 8.57
N ASP A 386 -23.43 1.04 9.36
CA ASP A 386 -22.87 2.29 8.85
C ASP A 386 -21.36 2.15 8.53
N VAL A 387 -21.08 1.59 7.35
CA VAL A 387 -19.70 1.33 6.89
C VAL A 387 -18.90 2.61 6.69
N TYR A 388 -19.53 3.73 6.32
CA TYR A 388 -18.83 5.00 6.13
C TYR A 388 -18.51 5.69 7.46
N GLY A 389 -19.45 5.70 8.42
CA GLY A 389 -19.15 6.16 9.78
C GLY A 389 -18.10 5.31 10.48
N LYS A 390 -18.15 3.98 10.32
CA LYS A 390 -17.10 3.07 10.79
C LYS A 390 -15.74 3.38 10.15
N MET A 391 -15.67 3.61 8.84
CA MET A 391 -14.43 4.02 8.17
C MET A 391 -13.92 5.36 8.71
N ALA A 392 -14.77 6.37 8.83
CA ALA A 392 -14.39 7.69 9.35
C ALA A 392 -13.80 7.58 10.77
N ALA A 393 -14.48 6.86 11.66
CA ALA A 393 -14.04 6.67 13.05
C ALA A 393 -12.74 5.86 13.15
N TYR A 394 -12.61 4.76 12.39
CA TYR A 394 -11.38 3.96 12.33
C TYR A 394 -10.19 4.75 11.78
N VAL A 395 -10.36 5.47 10.66
CA VAL A 395 -9.30 6.30 10.06
C VAL A 395 -8.84 7.40 11.02
N ARG A 396 -9.80 8.05 11.70
CA ARG A 396 -9.51 9.04 12.74
C ARG A 396 -8.69 8.43 13.89
N GLU A 397 -9.06 7.24 14.37
CA GLU A 397 -8.30 6.54 15.43
C GLU A 397 -6.87 6.17 14.96
N MET A 398 -6.70 5.72 13.71
CA MET A 398 -5.38 5.45 13.13
C MET A 398 -4.52 6.72 13.02
N LEU A 399 -5.10 7.85 12.62
CA LEU A 399 -4.42 9.14 12.57
C LEU A 399 -4.05 9.66 13.97
N VAL A 400 -4.89 9.47 14.99
CA VAL A 400 -4.57 9.79 16.39
C VAL A 400 -3.43 8.92 16.90
N LYS A 401 -3.52 7.59 16.73
CA LYS A 401 -2.45 6.65 17.11
C LYS A 401 -1.13 7.01 16.43
N PHE A 402 -1.14 7.33 15.14
CA PHE A 402 0.04 7.74 14.39
C PHE A 402 0.71 8.98 14.99
N GLN A 403 -0.05 10.05 15.23
CA GLN A 403 0.46 11.28 15.85
C GLN A 403 1.07 11.04 17.24
N LEU A 404 0.49 10.13 18.04
CA LEU A 404 1.00 9.74 19.35
C LEU A 404 2.30 8.91 19.26
N ARG A 405 2.47 8.09 18.21
CA ARG A 405 3.75 7.40 17.94
C ARG A 405 4.83 8.39 17.47
N LEU A 406 4.47 9.37 16.64
CA LEU A 406 5.41 10.42 16.18
C LEU A 406 6.00 11.21 17.36
N GLN A 407 5.23 11.50 18.42
CA GLN A 407 5.76 12.17 19.62
C GLN A 407 6.90 11.38 20.30
N LYS A 408 6.89 10.05 20.20
CA LYS A 408 7.84 9.16 20.91
C LYS A 408 9.09 8.83 20.08
N LYS A 409 8.97 8.71 18.75
CA LYS A 409 9.97 8.01 17.90
C LYS A 409 10.53 8.84 16.75
N GLY A 410 9.81 9.85 16.28
CA GLY A 410 10.19 10.64 15.09
C GLY A 410 10.06 9.86 13.78
N VAL A 411 9.81 10.56 12.67
CA VAL A 411 9.90 10.02 11.30
C VAL A 411 10.44 11.11 10.37
N SER A 412 11.32 10.73 9.45
CA SER A 412 11.73 11.55 8.31
C SER A 412 10.95 11.11 7.06
N VAL A 413 10.23 12.04 6.43
CA VAL A 413 9.43 11.79 5.22
C VAL A 413 9.92 12.67 4.08
N ARG A 414 10.32 12.06 2.98
CA ARG A 414 10.59 12.74 1.70
C ARG A 414 9.45 12.45 0.72
N LEU A 415 8.73 13.49 0.32
CA LEU A 415 7.70 13.43 -0.72
C LEU A 415 8.28 13.92 -2.04
N MET A 416 8.07 13.14 -3.10
CA MET A 416 8.45 13.50 -4.47
C MET A 416 7.32 13.16 -5.44
N SER A 417 7.39 13.76 -6.63
CA SER A 417 6.49 13.49 -7.75
C SER A 417 7.31 12.98 -8.93
N ALA A 418 7.50 11.67 -8.99
CA ALA A 418 8.20 11.00 -10.07
C ALA A 418 7.47 9.69 -10.43
N GLY A 419 7.29 9.45 -11.74
CA GLY A 419 6.82 8.17 -12.23
C GLY A 419 7.80 7.05 -11.89
N THR A 420 7.30 5.81 -11.77
CA THR A 420 8.07 4.61 -11.38
C THR A 420 9.46 4.55 -12.03
N VAL A 421 9.48 4.85 -13.33
CA VAL A 421 10.64 4.93 -14.21
C VAL A 421 11.63 6.02 -13.80
N SER A 422 11.20 7.29 -13.79
CA SER A 422 12.10 8.44 -13.60
C SER A 422 12.55 8.63 -12.15
N MET A 423 11.80 8.08 -11.19
CA MET A 423 12.10 8.13 -9.75
C MET A 423 13.54 7.72 -9.41
N VAL A 424 14.11 6.73 -10.10
CA VAL A 424 15.49 6.26 -9.86
C VAL A 424 16.53 7.36 -10.11
N GLY A 425 16.34 8.17 -11.15
CA GLY A 425 17.21 9.28 -11.51
C GLY A 425 16.97 10.48 -10.61
N TYR A 426 15.70 10.81 -10.35
CA TYR A 426 15.32 11.87 -9.40
C TYR A 426 15.89 11.62 -8.00
N LEU A 427 15.94 10.37 -7.52
CA LEU A 427 16.56 10.02 -6.23
C LEU A 427 18.04 10.43 -6.14
N ARG A 428 18.79 10.45 -7.24
CA ARG A 428 20.18 10.94 -7.29
C ARG A 428 20.26 12.46 -7.20
N THR A 429 19.25 13.19 -7.64
CA THR A 429 19.14 14.65 -7.44
C THR A 429 18.88 15.02 -5.97
N TYR A 430 18.28 14.12 -5.18
CA TYR A 430 17.97 14.32 -3.76
C TYR A 430 18.99 13.74 -2.78
N CYS A 431 19.94 12.92 -3.25
CA CYS A 431 20.85 12.15 -2.39
C CYS A 431 22.26 12.11 -2.98
N GLU A 432 23.27 12.47 -2.18
CA GLU A 432 24.70 12.38 -2.55
C GLU A 432 25.11 10.97 -3.01
N GLN A 433 24.43 9.94 -2.49
CA GLN A 433 24.55 8.55 -2.91
C GLN A 433 23.15 7.98 -3.19
N GLN A 434 23.02 7.15 -4.23
CA GLN A 434 21.74 6.52 -4.58
C GLN A 434 21.25 5.63 -3.42
N PRO A 435 20.07 5.92 -2.82
CA PRO A 435 19.65 5.26 -1.60
C PRO A 435 19.28 3.79 -1.82
N LYS A 436 19.72 2.94 -0.89
CA LYS A 436 19.28 1.56 -0.71
C LYS A 436 18.13 1.52 0.31
N PHE A 437 17.07 0.78 0.00
CA PHE A 437 15.88 0.65 0.82
C PHE A 437 15.72 -0.76 1.40
N ASP A 438 15.34 -0.82 2.67
CA ASP A 438 15.05 -2.03 3.44
C ASP A 438 13.65 -2.59 3.13
N ARG A 439 12.72 -1.72 2.70
CA ARG A 439 11.37 -2.07 2.24
C ARG A 439 10.99 -1.21 1.03
N ILE A 440 10.45 -1.85 0.01
CA ILE A 440 9.86 -1.17 -1.15
C ILE A 440 8.43 -1.68 -1.34
N GLU A 441 7.45 -0.78 -1.28
CA GLU A 441 6.03 -1.04 -1.58
C GLU A 441 5.73 -0.49 -2.98
N ALA A 442 5.35 -1.38 -3.90
CA ALA A 442 5.03 -1.06 -5.29
C ALA A 442 3.64 -1.52 -5.74
N GLY A 443 2.85 -2.13 -4.84
CA GLY A 443 1.46 -2.47 -5.05
C GLY A 443 1.16 -3.09 -6.40
N HIS A 444 0.19 -2.51 -7.11
CA HIS A 444 -0.26 -2.99 -8.42
C HIS A 444 0.61 -2.52 -9.61
N LEU A 445 1.73 -1.82 -9.41
CA LEU A 445 2.58 -1.33 -10.53
C LEU A 445 3.09 -2.49 -11.41
N PHE A 446 3.27 -3.67 -10.82
CA PHE A 446 3.57 -4.92 -11.53
C PHE A 446 2.47 -5.36 -12.52
N ASP A 447 1.19 -5.14 -12.22
CA ASP A 447 0.09 -5.43 -13.17
C ASP A 447 0.04 -4.46 -14.36
N ILE A 448 0.70 -3.29 -14.25
CA ILE A 448 0.83 -2.30 -15.33
C ILE A 448 1.97 -2.70 -16.27
N ASN A 449 3.18 -2.83 -15.72
CA ASN A 449 4.36 -3.26 -16.47
C ASN A 449 5.35 -4.05 -15.57
N PRO A 450 5.40 -5.38 -15.68
CA PRO A 450 6.32 -6.23 -14.93
C PRO A 450 7.81 -5.91 -15.12
N GLU A 451 8.28 -5.72 -16.37
CA GLU A 451 9.70 -5.53 -16.68
C GLU A 451 10.19 -4.18 -16.11
N ILE A 452 9.43 -3.10 -16.37
CA ILE A 452 9.70 -1.75 -15.85
C ILE A 452 9.62 -1.69 -14.33
N CYS A 453 8.69 -2.43 -13.70
CA CYS A 453 8.60 -2.52 -12.23
C CYS A 453 9.92 -3.03 -11.64
N PHE A 454 10.46 -4.14 -12.13
CA PHE A 454 11.74 -4.65 -11.62
C PHE A 454 12.93 -3.77 -11.99
N LEU A 455 12.98 -3.21 -13.22
CA LEU A 455 14.03 -2.27 -13.64
C LEU A 455 14.15 -1.07 -12.69
N SER A 456 13.01 -0.54 -12.24
CA SER A 456 12.94 0.61 -11.34
C SER A 456 13.38 0.25 -9.91
N PHE A 457 12.96 -0.90 -9.38
CA PHE A 457 13.10 -1.21 -7.95
C PHE A 457 14.30 -2.11 -7.58
N SER A 458 14.83 -2.94 -8.48
CA SER A 458 16.00 -3.78 -8.16
C SER A 458 17.25 -2.98 -7.74
N PRO A 459 17.64 -1.89 -8.42
CA PRO A 459 18.83 -1.14 -8.02
C PRO A 459 18.71 -0.51 -6.63
N LEU A 460 17.49 -0.10 -6.29
CA LEU A 460 17.10 0.58 -5.06
C LEU A 460 16.92 -0.38 -3.87
N LEU A 461 16.64 -1.66 -4.10
CA LEU A 461 16.55 -2.64 -3.00
C LEU A 461 17.94 -2.90 -2.40
N ARG A 462 18.01 -2.92 -1.06
CA ARG A 462 19.21 -3.29 -0.29
C ARG A 462 19.58 -4.76 -0.52
N HIS A 463 20.87 -5.11 -0.45
CA HIS A 463 21.30 -6.51 -0.58
C HIS A 463 20.90 -7.34 0.65
N HIS A 464 20.53 -8.62 0.44
CA HIS A 464 20.10 -9.49 1.54
C HIS A 464 21.19 -9.83 2.57
N GLU A 465 22.45 -9.55 2.26
CA GLU A 465 23.58 -9.70 3.20
C GLU A 465 23.76 -8.47 4.11
N GLU A 466 23.27 -7.29 3.68
CA GLU A 466 23.19 -6.11 4.55
C GLU A 466 21.97 -6.18 5.49
N ASN A 467 20.81 -6.58 4.96
CA ASN A 467 19.59 -6.84 5.73
C ASN A 467 18.87 -8.08 5.16
N PRO A 468 18.80 -9.22 5.88
CA PRO A 468 18.16 -10.44 5.38
C PRO A 468 16.64 -10.31 5.19
N PHE A 469 16.02 -9.26 5.74
CA PHE A 469 14.61 -8.93 5.59
C PHE A 469 14.33 -7.93 4.48
N ALA A 470 15.37 -7.43 3.78
CA ALA A 470 15.24 -6.51 2.65
C ALA A 470 14.26 -7.06 1.59
N THR A 471 13.11 -6.41 1.45
CA THR A 471 11.98 -6.92 0.66
C THR A 471 11.39 -5.87 -0.27
N LEU A 472 11.37 -6.20 -1.55
CA LEU A 472 10.47 -5.59 -2.54
C LEU A 472 9.13 -6.34 -2.49
N LEU A 473 8.09 -5.62 -2.11
CA LEU A 473 6.72 -6.09 -1.97
C LEU A 473 5.90 -5.57 -3.16
N ILE A 474 5.40 -6.50 -3.98
CA ILE A 474 4.57 -6.21 -5.16
C ILE A 474 3.29 -7.06 -5.11
N MET A 475 2.30 -6.71 -5.91
CA MET A 475 1.02 -7.40 -5.97
C MET A 475 0.58 -7.61 -7.42
N THR A 476 0.00 -8.77 -7.70
CA THR A 476 -0.81 -8.99 -8.91
C THR A 476 -2.24 -9.36 -8.55
N ARG A 477 -3.17 -8.62 -9.15
CA ARG A 477 -4.61 -8.85 -9.08
C ARG A 477 -5.11 -9.59 -10.33
N GLU A 478 -4.24 -9.73 -11.33
CA GLU A 478 -4.55 -10.37 -12.62
C GLU A 478 -4.26 -11.87 -12.67
N SER A 479 -3.42 -12.39 -11.76
CA SER A 479 -3.07 -13.82 -11.73
C SER A 479 -4.27 -14.77 -11.54
N PHE A 480 -5.39 -14.28 -11.02
CA PHE A 480 -6.65 -15.01 -10.84
C PHE A 480 -7.58 -14.93 -12.06
N THR A 481 -7.49 -13.86 -12.85
CA THR A 481 -8.46 -13.46 -13.90
C THR A 481 -7.90 -13.61 -15.31
N LYS A 482 -6.68 -13.12 -15.57
CA LYS A 482 -6.02 -13.09 -16.89
C LYS A 482 -5.19 -14.34 -17.19
N ALA A 483 -5.40 -15.43 -16.46
CA ALA A 483 -4.63 -16.68 -16.60
C ALA A 483 -4.98 -17.43 -17.91
N LYS A 484 -4.29 -17.05 -19.00
CA LYS A 484 -4.65 -17.33 -20.41
C LYS A 484 -4.29 -18.73 -20.95
N SER A 485 -3.84 -19.69 -20.14
CA SER A 485 -3.48 -21.03 -20.66
C SER A 485 -4.71 -21.81 -21.17
N PRO A 486 -4.58 -22.71 -22.16
CA PRO A 486 -5.73 -23.47 -22.69
C PRO A 486 -6.46 -24.32 -21.63
N ARG A 487 -5.72 -24.82 -20.63
CA ARG A 487 -6.27 -25.54 -19.47
C ARG A 487 -7.14 -24.63 -18.60
N LEU A 488 -6.67 -23.43 -18.28
CA LEU A 488 -7.41 -22.50 -17.40
C LEU A 488 -8.62 -21.87 -18.10
N ARG A 489 -8.54 -21.56 -19.41
CA ARG A 489 -9.71 -21.13 -20.19
C ARG A 489 -10.84 -22.16 -20.16
N LYS A 490 -10.51 -23.46 -20.29
CA LYS A 490 -11.50 -24.55 -20.18
C LYS A 490 -12.13 -24.62 -18.78
N LEU A 491 -11.36 -24.35 -17.71
CA LEU A 491 -11.90 -24.33 -16.34
C LEU A 491 -12.82 -23.12 -16.10
N ILE A 492 -12.46 -21.92 -16.57
CA ILE A 492 -13.32 -20.73 -16.48
C ILE A 492 -14.63 -20.95 -17.26
N ALA A 493 -14.56 -21.50 -18.48
CA ALA A 493 -15.74 -21.84 -19.26
C ALA A 493 -16.62 -22.93 -18.61
N ALA A 494 -16.01 -23.90 -17.91
CA ALA A 494 -16.75 -24.89 -17.13
C ALA A 494 -17.41 -24.29 -15.87
N GLU A 495 -16.76 -23.32 -15.22
CA GLU A 495 -17.32 -22.59 -14.06
C GLU A 495 -18.58 -21.81 -14.42
N LYS A 496 -18.68 -21.27 -15.63
CA LYS A 496 -19.92 -20.64 -16.14
C LYS A 496 -21.13 -21.57 -16.10
N ASN A 497 -20.95 -22.83 -16.51
CA ASN A 497 -22.04 -23.81 -16.47
C ASN A 497 -22.48 -24.15 -15.04
N LYS A 498 -21.56 -24.06 -14.05
CA LYS A 498 -21.86 -24.26 -12.62
C LYS A 498 -22.81 -23.21 -12.05
N ILE A 499 -22.99 -22.05 -12.68
CA ILE A 499 -23.94 -21.02 -12.23
C ILE A 499 -25.39 -21.53 -12.33
N PHE A 500 -25.69 -22.31 -13.36
CA PHE A 500 -27.05 -22.78 -13.69
C PHE A 500 -27.29 -24.26 -13.34
N GLN A 501 -26.29 -24.95 -12.76
CA GLN A 501 -26.33 -26.39 -12.49
C GLN A 501 -25.78 -26.69 -11.08
N PRO A 502 -26.31 -27.70 -10.37
CA PRO A 502 -25.75 -28.17 -9.08
C PRO A 502 -24.27 -28.55 -9.17
N VAL A 503 -23.54 -28.38 -8.07
CA VAL A 503 -22.09 -28.66 -7.96
C VAL A 503 -21.80 -29.54 -6.75
N SER A 504 -22.37 -29.22 -5.60
CA SER A 504 -22.26 -29.99 -4.37
C SER A 504 -23.31 -29.52 -3.37
N GLU A 505 -23.91 -30.46 -2.63
CA GLU A 505 -24.92 -30.21 -1.60
C GLU A 505 -24.55 -29.04 -0.65
N SER A 506 -23.25 -28.90 -0.33
CA SER A 506 -22.74 -27.85 0.55
C SER A 506 -22.61 -26.46 -0.08
N LEU A 507 -22.32 -26.34 -1.38
CA LEU A 507 -22.26 -25.03 -2.05
C LEU A 507 -23.66 -24.62 -2.51
N ASP A 508 -24.43 -25.59 -2.98
CA ASP A 508 -25.80 -25.40 -3.46
C ASP A 508 -26.78 -25.06 -2.32
N SER A 509 -26.47 -25.38 -1.06
CA SER A 509 -27.28 -24.98 0.10
C SER A 509 -27.13 -23.50 0.46
N ILE A 510 -25.94 -22.91 0.34
CA ILE A 510 -25.68 -21.50 0.69
C ILE A 510 -25.81 -20.53 -0.49
N ALA A 511 -25.72 -21.03 -1.73
CA ALA A 511 -25.75 -20.22 -2.95
C ALA A 511 -26.33 -21.01 -4.13
N PRO A 512 -27.64 -21.36 -4.13
CA PRO A 512 -28.24 -22.34 -5.04
C PRO A 512 -28.18 -21.98 -6.54
N PRO A 513 -28.26 -22.97 -7.46
CA PRO A 513 -28.22 -22.77 -8.91
C PRO A 513 -29.30 -21.81 -9.42
N VAL A 514 -28.90 -20.85 -10.27
CA VAL A 514 -29.80 -19.83 -10.82
C VAL A 514 -30.70 -20.42 -11.89
N GLN A 515 -32.00 -20.13 -11.79
CA GLN A 515 -33.01 -20.53 -12.78
C GLN A 515 -33.19 -19.38 -13.79
N SER A 516 -32.44 -19.39 -14.90
CA SER A 516 -32.63 -18.40 -15.99
C SER A 516 -32.93 -19.07 -17.34
N THR A 517 -33.84 -18.48 -18.11
CA THR A 517 -34.20 -18.96 -19.45
C THR A 517 -33.04 -18.75 -20.41
N GLY A 518 -32.47 -19.84 -20.93
CA GLY A 518 -31.36 -19.80 -21.88
C GLY A 518 -29.99 -19.58 -21.24
N ASN A 519 -29.84 -19.73 -19.91
CA ASN A 519 -28.58 -19.55 -19.18
C ASN A 519 -27.94 -18.17 -19.39
N LEU A 520 -28.76 -17.13 -19.58
CA LEU A 520 -28.30 -15.75 -19.62
C LEU A 520 -27.85 -15.29 -18.22
N TYR A 521 -26.77 -14.53 -18.18
CA TYR A 521 -26.18 -14.00 -16.95
C TYR A 521 -26.89 -12.70 -16.52
N SER A 522 -27.21 -12.61 -15.23
CA SER A 522 -28.02 -11.53 -14.63
C SER A 522 -27.48 -11.10 -13.26
N ALA A 523 -28.15 -10.13 -12.63
CA ALA A 523 -27.93 -9.78 -11.23
C ALA A 523 -28.00 -11.01 -10.29
N ASP A 524 -28.95 -11.92 -10.52
CA ASP A 524 -29.14 -13.15 -9.72
C ASP A 524 -27.92 -14.09 -9.76
N CYS A 525 -27.13 -14.03 -10.84
CA CYS A 525 -25.93 -14.84 -11.01
C CYS A 525 -24.75 -14.38 -10.15
N VAL A 526 -24.75 -13.13 -9.67
CA VAL A 526 -23.61 -12.52 -8.96
C VAL A 526 -23.27 -13.27 -7.67
N HIS A 527 -24.26 -13.56 -6.81
CA HIS A 527 -24.04 -14.24 -5.53
C HIS A 527 -23.45 -15.65 -5.71
N ARG A 528 -23.98 -16.45 -6.64
CA ARG A 528 -23.46 -17.81 -6.89
C ARG A 528 -22.11 -17.79 -7.59
N HIS A 529 -21.89 -16.89 -8.54
CA HIS A 529 -20.60 -16.81 -9.23
C HIS A 529 -19.48 -16.36 -8.26
N PHE A 530 -19.74 -15.45 -7.31
CA PHE A 530 -18.82 -15.20 -6.20
C PHE A 530 -18.60 -16.44 -5.31
N ALA A 531 -19.65 -17.17 -4.94
CA ALA A 531 -19.51 -18.40 -4.15
C ALA A 531 -18.63 -19.46 -4.84
N LEU A 532 -18.76 -19.61 -6.16
CA LEU A 532 -17.89 -20.47 -6.98
C LEU A 532 -16.44 -19.97 -6.98
N GLN A 533 -16.22 -18.67 -7.21
CA GLN A 533 -14.88 -18.08 -7.20
C GLN A 533 -14.18 -18.19 -5.84
N VAL A 534 -14.91 -18.12 -4.73
CA VAL A 534 -14.34 -18.20 -3.37
C VAL A 534 -14.15 -19.64 -2.88
N PHE A 535 -15.14 -20.53 -3.09
CA PHE A 535 -15.15 -21.87 -2.46
C PHE A 535 -14.80 -23.04 -3.41
N ASP A 536 -15.04 -22.91 -4.72
CA ASP A 536 -14.79 -23.98 -5.71
C ASP A 536 -13.49 -23.76 -6.51
N ARG A 537 -13.20 -22.52 -6.92
CA ARG A 537 -11.99 -22.21 -7.69
C ARG A 537 -10.72 -22.32 -6.83
N LYS A 538 -9.67 -22.95 -7.37
CA LYS A 538 -8.37 -23.10 -6.70
C LYS A 538 -7.46 -21.89 -6.96
N TRP A 539 -7.52 -20.89 -6.09
CA TRP A 539 -6.80 -19.59 -6.22
C TRP A 539 -5.31 -19.77 -6.54
N ASP A 540 -4.58 -20.54 -5.74
CA ASP A 540 -3.14 -20.78 -5.94
C ASP A 540 -2.83 -21.46 -7.27
N MET A 541 -3.59 -22.49 -7.66
CA MET A 541 -3.38 -23.18 -8.94
C MET A 541 -3.55 -22.23 -10.15
N PHE A 542 -4.51 -21.30 -10.09
CA PHE A 542 -4.66 -20.28 -11.15
C PHE A 542 -3.46 -19.31 -11.16
N SER A 543 -3.09 -18.81 -9.98
CA SER A 543 -2.01 -17.84 -9.82
C SER A 543 -0.65 -18.42 -10.18
N ASP A 544 -0.29 -19.57 -9.62
CA ASP A 544 1.01 -20.22 -9.84
C ASP A 544 1.16 -20.65 -11.31
N CYS A 545 0.09 -21.09 -11.99
CA CYS A 545 0.11 -21.33 -13.44
C CYS A 545 0.23 -20.04 -14.29
N TYR A 546 -0.24 -18.89 -13.80
CA TYR A 546 -0.03 -17.59 -14.46
C TYR A 546 1.41 -17.11 -14.28
N LEU A 547 1.93 -17.16 -13.04
CA LEU A 547 3.29 -16.76 -12.70
C LEU A 547 4.35 -17.65 -13.35
N ALA A 548 4.04 -18.93 -13.59
CA ALA A 548 4.91 -19.86 -14.32
C ALA A 548 4.85 -19.73 -15.87
N ASP A 549 3.96 -18.90 -16.44
CA ASP A 549 3.81 -18.80 -17.89
C ASP A 549 4.97 -18.00 -18.52
N ALA A 550 5.95 -18.71 -19.08
CA ALA A 550 7.13 -18.12 -19.68
C ALA A 550 6.86 -17.25 -20.93
N ARG A 551 5.62 -17.21 -21.43
CA ARG A 551 5.19 -16.25 -22.48
C ARG A 551 4.79 -14.90 -21.90
N LEU A 552 4.54 -14.83 -20.59
CA LEU A 552 4.26 -13.61 -19.84
C LEU A 552 5.47 -13.16 -19.02
N PHE A 553 6.25 -14.12 -18.50
CA PHE A 553 7.33 -13.88 -17.53
C PHE A 553 8.69 -14.48 -17.94
N GLY A 554 8.86 -14.87 -19.21
CA GLY A 554 10.14 -15.31 -19.79
C GLY A 554 10.95 -14.13 -20.33
N PHE A 555 11.31 -13.22 -19.43
CA PHE A 555 12.11 -12.04 -19.75
C PHE A 555 13.53 -12.43 -20.21
N GLN A 556 14.16 -11.53 -20.96
CA GLN A 556 15.52 -11.75 -21.45
C GLN A 556 16.56 -11.56 -20.35
N VAL A 557 17.71 -12.21 -20.49
CA VAL A 557 18.87 -12.09 -19.60
C VAL A 557 20.16 -11.97 -20.44
N PRO A 558 21.20 -11.26 -19.96
CA PRO A 558 22.52 -11.32 -20.57
C PRO A 558 23.12 -12.73 -20.53
N ALA A 559 23.71 -13.16 -21.65
CA ALA A 559 24.09 -14.55 -21.98
C ALA A 559 22.89 -15.51 -22.17
N ASN A 560 23.06 -16.53 -23.01
CA ASN A 560 21.95 -17.14 -23.75
C ASN A 560 21.97 -18.69 -23.73
N SER A 561 20.92 -19.32 -24.28
CA SER A 561 20.76 -20.75 -24.66
C SER A 561 20.11 -21.76 -23.69
N GLU A 562 19.47 -21.33 -22.59
CA GLU A 562 18.44 -22.17 -21.94
C GLU A 562 17.01 -21.82 -22.44
N PRO A 563 16.05 -22.77 -22.39
CA PRO A 563 14.67 -22.48 -22.76
C PRO A 563 14.08 -21.39 -21.85
N LYS A 564 13.28 -20.47 -22.41
CA LYS A 564 12.61 -19.43 -21.63
C LYS A 564 11.79 -20.06 -20.50
N ARG A 565 12.25 -19.87 -19.26
CA ARG A 565 11.53 -20.16 -18.01
C ARG A 565 10.99 -18.86 -17.43
N SER A 566 10.08 -18.96 -16.47
CA SER A 566 9.59 -17.77 -15.78
C SER A 566 10.64 -17.20 -14.81
N ILE A 567 10.73 -15.88 -14.73
CA ILE A 567 11.54 -15.18 -13.71
C ILE A 567 11.16 -15.53 -12.26
N PHE A 568 9.94 -16.04 -12.02
CA PHE A 568 9.53 -16.57 -10.70
C PHE A 568 10.24 -17.89 -10.34
N GLN A 569 10.91 -18.53 -11.31
CA GLN A 569 11.73 -19.74 -11.14
C GLN A 569 13.23 -19.41 -11.19
N THR A 570 13.66 -18.54 -12.09
CA THR A 570 15.09 -18.22 -12.31
C THR A 570 15.61 -17.03 -11.50
N GLY A 571 14.73 -16.15 -11.03
CA GLY A 571 15.11 -14.78 -10.70
C GLY A 571 15.29 -13.90 -11.94
N TRP A 572 15.46 -12.60 -11.72
CA TRP A 572 15.77 -11.60 -12.76
C TRP A 572 16.47 -10.40 -12.15
N LEU A 573 17.38 -9.76 -12.89
CA LEU A 573 17.96 -8.46 -12.49
C LEU A 573 18.56 -8.44 -11.07
N GLY A 574 19.13 -9.56 -10.61
CA GLY A 574 19.68 -9.74 -9.25
C GLY A 574 18.65 -10.01 -8.13
N LEU A 575 17.36 -10.04 -8.45
CA LEU A 575 16.26 -10.38 -7.53
C LEU A 575 15.89 -11.87 -7.58
N GLN A 576 15.49 -12.41 -6.43
CA GLN A 576 14.96 -13.76 -6.28
C GLN A 576 13.59 -13.71 -5.58
N PHE A 577 12.61 -14.44 -6.12
CA PHE A 577 11.27 -14.56 -5.57
C PHE A 577 11.28 -15.33 -4.23
N LYS A 578 10.65 -14.77 -3.19
CA LYS A 578 10.51 -15.39 -1.87
C LYS A 578 9.34 -16.37 -1.88
N GLN A 579 9.62 -17.67 -1.79
CA GLN A 579 8.57 -18.70 -1.73
C GLN A 579 7.65 -18.56 -0.51
N LYS A 580 8.17 -18.04 0.62
CA LYS A 580 7.36 -17.64 1.78
C LYS A 580 7.47 -16.12 1.98
N ASN A 581 6.32 -15.47 2.01
CA ASN A 581 6.18 -14.06 2.35
C ASN A 581 6.48 -13.82 3.85
N THR A 582 7.10 -12.69 4.19
CA THR A 582 7.42 -12.26 5.57
C THR A 582 6.87 -10.87 5.93
N VAL A 583 6.20 -10.18 5.00
CA VAL A 583 5.58 -8.86 5.22
C VAL A 583 4.06 -8.93 5.06
N LYS A 584 3.54 -9.54 3.98
CA LYS A 584 2.08 -9.68 3.74
C LYS A 584 1.72 -11.10 3.36
N ALA A 585 0.66 -11.66 3.96
CA ALA A 585 0.14 -12.97 3.56
C ALA A 585 -0.15 -13.03 2.04
N ARG A 586 0.09 -14.17 1.40
CA ARG A 586 -0.03 -14.34 -0.07
C ARG A 586 -1.38 -13.89 -0.64
N TRP A 587 -2.46 -14.04 0.14
CA TRP A 587 -3.83 -13.69 -0.25
C TRP A 587 -4.58 -13.04 0.94
N PRO A 588 -4.33 -11.77 1.27
CA PRO A 588 -4.90 -11.14 2.47
C PRO A 588 -6.40 -10.85 2.33
N ASN A 589 -6.93 -10.84 1.11
CA ASN A 589 -8.34 -10.65 0.81
C ASN A 589 -9.08 -11.97 0.46
N ARG A 590 -8.46 -13.14 0.65
CA ARG A 590 -9.12 -14.44 0.46
C ARG A 590 -9.93 -14.81 1.70
N LEU A 591 -11.20 -15.17 1.52
CA LEU A 591 -11.98 -15.77 2.59
C LEU A 591 -11.53 -17.20 2.85
N ILE A 592 -11.18 -17.50 4.10
CA ILE A 592 -10.84 -18.85 4.58
C ILE A 592 -12.04 -19.32 5.43
N TYR A 593 -12.65 -20.44 5.04
CA TYR A 593 -13.82 -21.01 5.74
C TYR A 593 -13.42 -21.90 6.92
N SER A 594 -14.33 -22.06 7.90
CA SER A 594 -14.01 -22.68 9.18
C SER A 594 -13.96 -24.22 9.12
N GLY A 595 -12.82 -24.76 8.67
CA GLY A 595 -12.44 -26.16 8.85
C GLY A 595 -12.25 -26.95 7.54
N GLY A 596 -11.20 -27.76 7.49
CA GLY A 596 -10.88 -28.64 6.35
C GLY A 596 -11.79 -29.87 6.20
N ALA A 597 -13.11 -29.70 6.35
CA ALA A 597 -14.07 -30.77 6.60
C ALA A 597 -15.37 -30.68 5.78
N LYS A 598 -15.25 -30.49 4.45
CA LYS A 598 -16.28 -30.78 3.41
C LYS A 598 -17.61 -30.02 3.41
N ALA A 599 -18.03 -29.36 4.49
CA ALA A 599 -19.32 -28.69 4.59
C ALA A 599 -19.18 -27.23 5.04
N LEU A 600 -19.55 -26.31 4.15
CA LEU A 600 -19.76 -24.89 4.40
C LEU A 600 -20.97 -24.68 5.30
N THR A 601 -20.93 -23.64 6.10
CA THR A 601 -21.92 -23.30 7.12
C THR A 601 -22.65 -21.98 6.82
N GLU A 602 -23.68 -21.66 7.59
CA GLU A 602 -24.32 -20.33 7.55
C GLU A 602 -23.37 -19.21 8.01
N GLU A 603 -22.34 -19.53 8.81
CA GLU A 603 -21.27 -18.59 9.16
C GLU A 603 -20.41 -18.27 7.93
N ASP A 604 -20.02 -19.28 7.15
CA ASP A 604 -19.29 -19.09 5.89
C ASP A 604 -20.13 -18.35 4.84
N ALA A 605 -21.44 -18.60 4.79
CA ALA A 605 -22.40 -17.85 3.97
C ALA A 605 -22.49 -16.37 4.41
N SER A 606 -22.49 -16.11 5.72
CA SER A 606 -22.47 -14.77 6.30
C SER A 606 -21.18 -14.03 5.95
N HIS A 607 -20.03 -14.70 6.08
CA HIS A 607 -18.73 -14.18 5.69
C HIS A 607 -18.64 -13.91 4.17
N LEU A 608 -19.21 -14.76 3.32
CA LEU A 608 -19.31 -14.50 1.88
C LEU A 608 -20.13 -13.23 1.61
N ARG A 609 -21.35 -13.11 2.18
CA ARG A 609 -22.22 -11.93 1.99
C ARG A 609 -21.56 -10.63 2.46
N ARG A 610 -20.82 -10.70 3.57
CA ARG A 610 -19.99 -9.60 4.07
C ARG A 610 -18.88 -9.23 3.08
N TRP A 611 -18.10 -10.20 2.62
CA TRP A 611 -16.99 -10.01 1.68
C TRP A 611 -17.45 -9.44 0.33
N MET A 612 -18.54 -9.99 -0.24
CA MET A 612 -19.16 -9.51 -1.48
C MET A 612 -19.66 -8.05 -1.40
N SER A 613 -19.90 -7.54 -0.19
CA SER A 613 -20.36 -6.16 0.04
C SER A 613 -19.24 -5.11 0.10
N TRP A 614 -17.97 -5.53 0.03
CA TRP A 614 -16.82 -4.62 0.06
C TRP A 614 -16.64 -3.84 -1.24
N SER A 615 -15.90 -2.72 -1.23
CA SER A 615 -15.77 -1.87 -2.44
C SER A 615 -15.01 -2.54 -3.58
N THR A 616 -14.07 -3.44 -3.27
CA THR A 616 -13.39 -4.28 -4.25
C THR A 616 -13.28 -5.71 -3.75
N THR A 617 -13.43 -6.66 -4.66
CA THR A 617 -13.42 -8.12 -4.41
C THR A 617 -12.51 -8.86 -5.38
N LYS A 618 -11.72 -8.14 -6.20
CA LYS A 618 -10.73 -8.74 -7.10
C LYS A 618 -9.58 -9.35 -6.25
N PRO A 619 -9.26 -10.64 -6.37
CA PRO A 619 -8.21 -11.29 -5.58
C PRO A 619 -6.86 -10.59 -5.64
N GLU A 620 -6.17 -10.49 -4.50
CA GLU A 620 -4.88 -9.80 -4.36
C GLU A 620 -3.77 -10.81 -4.06
N ARG A 621 -2.97 -11.21 -5.06
CA ARG A 621 -1.78 -12.04 -4.83
C ARG A 621 -0.59 -11.15 -4.49
N TRP A 622 -0.16 -11.19 -3.24
CA TRP A 622 1.04 -10.51 -2.79
C TRP A 622 2.28 -11.37 -3.01
N LEU A 623 3.31 -10.75 -3.58
CA LEU A 623 4.54 -11.37 -4.06
C LEU A 623 5.72 -10.60 -3.45
N GLU A 624 6.67 -11.33 -2.87
CA GLU A 624 7.83 -10.72 -2.23
C GLU A 624 9.13 -11.16 -2.92
N TRP A 625 10.06 -10.22 -3.06
CA TRP A 625 11.35 -10.42 -3.71
C TRP A 625 12.47 -9.90 -2.81
N LYS A 626 13.59 -10.63 -2.77
CA LYS A 626 14.84 -10.20 -2.10
C LYS A 626 15.95 -10.02 -3.14
N LYS A 627 16.95 -9.19 -2.83
CA LYS A 627 18.13 -9.01 -3.70
C LYS A 627 19.26 -9.96 -3.29
N VAL A 628 19.67 -10.81 -4.23
CA VAL A 628 20.70 -11.86 -4.03
C VAL A 628 21.97 -11.66 -4.85
N LYS A 629 21.95 -10.70 -5.78
CA LYS A 629 23.13 -10.18 -6.47
C LYS A 629 22.92 -8.68 -6.69
N ASP A 630 23.93 -7.86 -6.41
CA ASP A 630 23.99 -6.51 -6.99
C ASP A 630 24.46 -6.58 -8.44
N ILE A 631 23.82 -5.75 -9.26
CA ILE A 631 24.06 -5.63 -10.70
C ILE A 631 24.90 -4.38 -10.96
N THR A 632 25.84 -4.48 -11.88
CA THR A 632 26.56 -3.31 -12.40
C THR A 632 25.62 -2.41 -13.20
N TRP A 633 26.01 -1.15 -13.38
CA TRP A 633 25.33 -0.22 -14.29
C TRP A 633 25.23 -0.78 -15.72
N PHE A 634 26.33 -1.37 -16.21
CA PHE A 634 26.39 -1.99 -17.53
C PHE A 634 25.40 -3.15 -17.69
N GLU A 635 25.33 -4.07 -16.70
CA GLU A 635 24.32 -5.14 -16.71
C GLU A 635 22.90 -4.59 -16.72
N TRP A 636 22.57 -3.59 -15.88
CA TRP A 636 21.24 -2.97 -15.86
C TRP A 636 20.89 -2.35 -17.22
N LEU A 637 21.84 -1.66 -17.85
CA LEU A 637 21.64 -1.07 -19.18
C LEU A 637 21.38 -2.14 -20.26
N MET A 638 22.07 -3.29 -20.18
CA MET A 638 21.75 -4.44 -21.05
C MET A 638 20.33 -4.96 -20.81
N TYR A 639 19.88 -5.09 -19.55
CA TYR A 639 18.50 -5.49 -19.24
C TYR A 639 17.47 -4.49 -19.80
N CYS A 640 17.74 -3.17 -19.72
CA CYS A 640 16.89 -2.15 -20.34
C CYS A 640 16.81 -2.29 -21.87
N GLN A 641 17.94 -2.50 -22.55
CA GLN A 641 17.98 -2.69 -24.01
C GLN A 641 17.28 -3.98 -24.47
N MET A 642 17.13 -4.97 -23.58
CA MET A 642 16.44 -6.24 -23.85
C MET A 642 14.96 -6.26 -23.43
N ALA A 643 14.49 -5.23 -22.72
CA ALA A 643 13.10 -5.10 -22.28
C ALA A 643 12.18 -4.84 -23.50
N GLN A 644 11.03 -5.49 -23.54
CA GLN A 644 10.14 -5.49 -24.72
C GLN A 644 9.54 -4.09 -24.96
N ASP A 645 9.13 -3.43 -23.88
CA ASP A 645 8.63 -2.04 -23.92
C ASP A 645 9.76 -1.00 -23.86
N GLY A 646 11.03 -1.44 -23.79
CA GLY A 646 12.21 -0.59 -23.89
C GLY A 646 12.39 0.07 -25.27
N GLN A 647 11.57 -0.29 -26.26
CA GLN A 647 11.45 0.38 -27.56
C GLN A 647 10.64 1.68 -27.48
N ASP A 648 9.69 1.80 -26.54
CA ASP A 648 8.80 2.97 -26.41
C ASP A 648 9.40 4.08 -25.53
N TYR A 649 10.43 3.77 -24.74
CA TYR A 649 11.21 4.75 -23.98
C TYR A 649 12.40 5.23 -24.80
N GLY A 650 12.59 6.54 -24.91
CA GLY A 650 13.75 7.09 -25.62
C GLY A 650 15.06 6.77 -24.89
N VAL A 651 16.17 6.75 -25.63
CA VAL A 651 17.53 6.68 -25.03
C VAL A 651 17.71 7.82 -24.01
N ASN A 652 17.21 9.02 -24.33
CA ASN A 652 17.17 10.17 -23.42
C ASN A 652 16.41 9.89 -22.11
N ASP A 653 15.36 9.06 -22.12
CA ASP A 653 14.62 8.69 -20.92
C ASP A 653 15.44 7.70 -20.08
N LEU A 654 16.04 6.70 -20.72
CA LEU A 654 16.94 5.72 -20.09
C LEU A 654 18.19 6.38 -19.47
N GLU A 655 18.72 7.42 -20.10
CA GLU A 655 19.81 8.25 -19.58
C GLU A 655 19.35 9.16 -18.42
N ARG A 656 18.12 9.72 -18.50
CA ARG A 656 17.49 10.47 -17.40
C ARG A 656 17.19 9.58 -16.17
N MET A 657 16.87 8.29 -16.37
CA MET A 657 16.65 7.33 -15.26
C MET A 657 17.87 7.15 -14.35
N TYR A 658 19.07 7.51 -14.79
CA TYR A 658 20.30 7.42 -13.98
C TYR A 658 21.14 8.71 -13.91
N GLY A 659 20.71 9.78 -14.59
CA GLY A 659 21.34 11.11 -14.52
C GLY A 659 22.63 11.25 -15.33
N PHE A 660 22.73 10.60 -16.49
CA PHE A 660 23.99 10.46 -17.24
C PHE A 660 24.64 11.80 -17.63
N VAL A 661 23.82 12.81 -17.99
CA VAL A 661 24.23 14.14 -18.50
C VAL A 661 25.21 14.90 -17.59
N ALA A 662 25.29 14.57 -16.29
CA ALA A 662 26.17 15.26 -15.35
C ALA A 662 27.53 14.57 -15.11
N ASN A 663 27.62 13.23 -15.27
CA ASN A 663 28.65 12.43 -14.59
C ASN A 663 29.55 11.56 -15.49
N GLU A 664 29.41 11.63 -16.82
CA GLU A 664 30.32 10.97 -17.76
C GLU A 664 31.80 11.35 -17.49
N LYS A 665 32.06 12.63 -17.15
CA LYS A 665 33.40 13.10 -16.73
C LYS A 665 33.90 12.54 -15.40
N ALA A 666 33.02 12.15 -14.49
CA ALA A 666 33.42 11.58 -13.20
C ALA A 666 33.72 10.08 -13.31
N PHE A 667 32.89 9.34 -14.06
CA PHE A 667 33.04 7.88 -14.17
C PHE A 667 34.22 7.50 -15.08
N LEU A 668 34.41 8.18 -16.22
CA LEU A 668 35.56 7.97 -17.11
C LEU A 668 36.92 8.37 -16.48
N TRP A 669 36.91 9.04 -15.33
CA TRP A 669 38.12 9.36 -14.56
C TRP A 669 38.33 8.38 -13.40
N ALA A 670 37.27 7.72 -12.91
CA ALA A 670 37.36 6.68 -11.88
C ALA A 670 37.89 5.34 -12.43
N GLU A 671 37.58 4.99 -13.69
CA GLU A 671 38.21 3.84 -14.39
C GLU A 671 39.58 4.20 -15.02
N LYS A 672 40.09 5.41 -14.75
CA LYS A 672 41.41 5.88 -15.17
C LYS A 672 42.26 6.37 -14.00
N GLU A 673 42.54 5.46 -13.06
CA GLU A 673 43.82 5.53 -12.34
C GLU A 673 44.94 5.32 -13.37
N TYR A 674 45.46 6.41 -13.92
CA TYR A 674 46.56 6.39 -14.89
C TYR A 674 47.84 5.84 -14.22
N GLU A 675 48.44 4.82 -14.82
CA GLU A 675 49.88 4.59 -14.63
C GLU A 675 50.63 5.84 -15.12
N TYR A 676 51.29 6.54 -14.20
CA TYR A 676 52.04 7.75 -14.54
C TYR A 676 53.23 7.42 -15.44
N CYS A 677 53.14 7.78 -16.73
CA CYS A 677 54.32 7.90 -17.57
C CYS A 677 55.20 9.05 -17.05
N SER A 678 56.47 8.76 -16.77
CA SER A 678 57.38 9.62 -16.00
C SER A 678 57.81 10.95 -16.67
N CYS A 679 57.26 11.29 -17.84
CA CYS A 679 57.72 12.41 -18.68
C CYS A 679 57.07 13.76 -18.37
N GLY A 680 55.84 13.79 -17.83
CA GLY A 680 55.24 15.02 -17.28
C GLY A 680 54.92 16.14 -18.28
N CYS A 681 54.41 15.79 -19.47
CA CYS A 681 53.96 16.76 -20.48
C CYS A 681 52.41 16.84 -20.54
N GLU A 682 51.86 18.06 -20.58
CA GLU A 682 50.43 18.32 -20.86
C GLU A 682 50.28 18.99 -22.23
N ASP A 683 49.78 18.28 -23.25
CA ASP A 683 49.13 18.90 -24.41
C ASP A 683 48.27 17.88 -25.17
N ASP A 684 47.20 18.34 -25.83
CA ASP A 684 46.05 17.49 -26.21
C ASP A 684 46.04 17.10 -27.70
N SER A 685 46.96 16.20 -28.12
CA SER A 685 46.88 15.54 -29.44
C SER A 685 47.65 14.20 -29.50
N ASN A 686 47.18 13.29 -30.37
CA ASN A 686 47.81 11.97 -30.58
C ASN A 686 49.11 12.08 -31.40
N GLU A 687 50.27 12.18 -30.76
CA GLU A 687 51.54 11.62 -31.24
C GLU A 687 52.63 11.70 -30.14
N CYS A 688 53.06 10.54 -29.63
CA CYS A 688 54.20 10.43 -28.70
C CYS A 688 55.17 9.39 -29.23
N GLU A 689 56.01 9.79 -30.19
CA GLU A 689 57.04 8.94 -30.78
C GLU A 689 58.26 8.82 -29.85
N HIS A 690 58.46 7.64 -29.25
CA HIS A 690 59.76 7.25 -28.71
C HIS A 690 60.13 5.82 -29.14
N ASP A 691 61.11 5.73 -30.04
CA ASP A 691 61.60 4.49 -30.63
C ASP A 691 62.56 3.73 -29.70
N HIS A 692 62.24 2.46 -29.43
CA HIS A 692 63.08 1.48 -28.75
C HIS A 692 63.01 0.11 -29.46
N GLY A 693 63.44 0.06 -30.73
CA GLY A 693 63.54 -1.22 -31.46
C GLY A 693 64.67 -2.14 -30.97
N GLN A 694 64.41 -3.46 -30.95
CA GLN A 694 65.28 -4.47 -31.59
C GLN A 694 64.62 -5.87 -31.74
N GLU A 695 64.65 -6.37 -32.99
CA GLU A 695 64.84 -7.78 -33.41
C GLU A 695 63.85 -8.93 -33.07
N SER A 696 63.09 -9.33 -34.12
CA SER A 696 62.83 -10.75 -34.54
C SER A 696 61.75 -11.56 -33.77
N ALA A 697 61.06 -12.60 -34.31
CA ALA A 697 61.08 -13.23 -35.65
C ALA A 697 59.75 -13.97 -36.03
N THR A 698 59.57 -14.28 -37.33
CA THR A 698 58.81 -15.42 -37.93
C THR A 698 57.31 -15.71 -37.62
N ALA A 699 56.44 -15.23 -38.51
CA ALA A 699 55.53 -15.99 -39.41
C ALA A 699 54.76 -17.28 -38.99
N ALA A 700 53.42 -17.25 -39.13
CA ALA A 700 52.52 -18.26 -39.76
C ALA A 700 51.06 -17.71 -39.81
N GLN A 701 50.49 -17.35 -40.97
CA GLN A 701 49.62 -18.17 -41.84
C GLN A 701 48.26 -18.62 -41.27
N GLU A 702 47.18 -18.05 -41.82
CA GLU A 702 45.84 -18.68 -41.89
C GLU A 702 45.85 -19.89 -42.85
N PRO A 703 44.79 -20.73 -42.85
CA PRO A 703 43.77 -20.52 -43.89
C PRO A 703 42.31 -20.71 -43.42
N THR A 704 41.38 -20.22 -44.24
CA THR A 704 39.92 -20.20 -44.02
C THR A 704 39.15 -21.25 -44.86
N ILE A 705 37.90 -21.55 -44.45
CA ILE A 705 36.77 -22.01 -45.31
C ILE A 705 36.89 -23.50 -45.80
N PRO A 706 35.79 -24.27 -46.02
CA PRO A 706 34.46 -23.85 -46.47
C PRO A 706 33.21 -24.34 -45.67
N ILE A 707 32.06 -23.84 -46.15
CA ILE A 707 30.68 -24.18 -45.77
C ILE A 707 30.11 -25.18 -46.79
N GLU A 708 29.24 -26.11 -46.36
CA GLU A 708 28.37 -26.89 -47.27
C GLU A 708 26.91 -26.96 -46.74
N GLN A 709 25.97 -27.46 -47.55
CA GLN A 709 24.55 -27.08 -47.47
C GLN A 709 23.56 -28.18 -47.02
N GLN A 710 22.52 -27.73 -46.31
CA GLN A 710 21.11 -28.19 -46.31
C GLN A 710 20.75 -29.70 -46.40
N SER A 711 19.96 -30.16 -45.43
CA SER A 711 18.79 -31.04 -45.66
C SER A 711 17.69 -30.75 -44.62
N THR A 712 16.49 -31.33 -44.78
CA THR A 712 15.26 -30.88 -44.08
C THR A 712 14.34 -32.04 -43.65
N ILE A 713 13.32 -31.70 -42.82
CA ILE A 713 12.06 -32.44 -42.51
C ILE A 713 12.04 -33.25 -41.19
N SER A 714 10.84 -33.26 -40.56
CA SER A 714 10.34 -34.08 -39.42
C SER A 714 10.91 -33.84 -38.00
N SER A 715 10.16 -34.08 -36.92
CA SER A 715 8.76 -33.73 -36.53
C SER A 715 8.45 -34.31 -35.15
N GLU A 716 7.70 -33.57 -34.32
CA GLU A 716 6.95 -34.05 -33.13
C GLU A 716 7.67 -34.89 -32.06
N GLU A 717 7.84 -34.34 -30.85
CA GLU A 717 7.28 -34.90 -29.60
C GLU A 717 7.58 -33.97 -28.40
N GLU A 718 6.58 -33.21 -27.92
CA GLU A 718 6.68 -32.46 -26.65
C GLU A 718 6.27 -33.38 -25.48
N ALA A 719 7.25 -33.93 -24.77
CA ALA A 719 7.01 -34.70 -23.55
C ALA A 719 6.70 -33.77 -22.35
N ASN A 720 5.55 -33.97 -21.71
CA ASN A 720 5.21 -33.27 -20.45
C ASN A 720 6.11 -33.73 -19.30
N ASP A 721 6.81 -32.80 -18.64
CA ASP A 721 7.45 -33.04 -17.34
C ASP A 721 6.53 -32.54 -16.20
N GLU A 722 5.73 -33.44 -15.63
CA GLU A 722 4.78 -33.12 -14.54
C GLU A 722 5.43 -33.15 -13.13
N SER A 723 6.76 -33.30 -13.01
CA SER A 723 7.45 -33.62 -11.75
C SER A 723 7.30 -32.59 -10.62
N TRP A 724 6.96 -31.33 -10.94
CA TRP A 724 7.03 -30.20 -9.99
C TRP A 724 5.71 -29.79 -9.31
N MET A 725 4.59 -30.51 -9.53
CA MET A 725 3.27 -30.12 -8.98
C MET A 725 2.96 -30.61 -7.54
N GLN A 726 3.97 -30.92 -6.71
CA GLN A 726 3.78 -31.26 -5.29
C GLN A 726 4.43 -30.23 -4.36
N MET A 727 3.60 -29.34 -3.80
CA MET A 727 3.91 -28.55 -2.60
C MET A 727 2.80 -28.76 -1.57
N ASP A 728 3.17 -29.12 -0.34
CA ASP A 728 2.23 -29.49 0.72
C ASP A 728 1.47 -28.28 1.31
N PRO A 729 0.16 -28.41 1.60
CA PRO A 729 -0.59 -27.37 2.30
C PRO A 729 -0.35 -27.43 3.81
N ALA A 730 0.55 -26.57 4.31
CA ALA A 730 0.91 -26.49 5.73
C ALA A 730 0.89 -25.06 6.27
N GLU A 731 -0.28 -24.42 6.26
CA GLU A 731 -0.49 -23.16 7.01
C GLU A 731 -0.65 -23.45 8.50
N GLY A 732 0.32 -23.00 9.31
CA GLY A 732 0.26 -23.08 10.76
C GLY A 732 -0.58 -21.95 11.35
N SER A 733 -1.56 -22.28 12.19
CA SER A 733 -2.47 -21.32 12.81
C SER A 733 -1.77 -20.37 13.79
N ALA A 734 -1.71 -19.08 13.45
CA ALA A 734 -1.29 -18.03 14.37
C ALA A 734 -2.52 -17.49 15.15
N THR A 735 -2.73 -17.97 16.37
CA THR A 735 -3.73 -17.43 17.31
C THR A 735 -3.09 -17.12 18.66
N GLY A 736 -2.72 -15.85 18.86
CA GLY A 736 -2.23 -15.36 20.14
C GLY A 736 -3.38 -15.19 21.14
N GLY A 737 -3.35 -15.93 22.25
CA GLY A 737 -4.35 -15.84 23.31
C GLY A 737 -3.71 -15.99 24.70
N ALA A 738 -3.46 -14.86 25.36
CA ALA A 738 -2.84 -14.85 26.69
C ALA A 738 -3.88 -15.00 27.81
N ALA A 739 -3.82 -16.10 28.55
CA ALA A 739 -4.52 -16.29 29.82
C ALA A 739 -3.63 -17.08 30.79
N GLY A 740 -3.37 -16.53 31.97
CA GLY A 740 -2.41 -17.09 32.92
C GLY A 740 -2.97 -18.12 33.90
N GLY A 741 -2.09 -18.99 34.40
CA GLY A 741 -2.24 -19.63 35.71
C GLY A 741 -3.13 -20.88 35.82
N THR A 742 -2.52 -22.06 35.72
CA THR A 742 -2.23 -22.88 36.93
C THR A 742 -1.49 -24.18 36.56
N ALA A 743 -0.53 -24.58 37.40
CA ALA A 743 0.23 -25.82 37.19
C ALA A 743 -0.49 -27.05 37.76
N LYS A 744 -0.50 -28.17 37.01
CA LYS A 744 -0.73 -29.51 37.57
C LYS A 744 0.07 -30.59 36.83
N LYS A 745 0.42 -31.65 37.56
CA LYS A 745 1.54 -32.55 37.22
C LYS A 745 1.17 -33.64 36.20
N SER A 746 2.20 -34.09 35.50
CA SER A 746 2.17 -35.13 34.47
C SER A 746 1.77 -36.52 34.98
N LYS A 747 1.25 -37.36 34.06
CA LYS A 747 1.30 -38.84 34.19
C LYS A 747 1.28 -39.52 32.82
N LYS A 748 2.46 -39.94 32.34
CA LYS A 748 2.60 -40.82 31.16
C LYS A 748 2.00 -42.21 31.45
N LYS A 749 1.25 -42.79 30.51
CA LYS A 749 1.13 -44.25 30.32
C LYS A 749 1.13 -44.59 28.82
N ARG A 750 1.62 -45.78 28.46
CA ARG A 750 2.11 -46.13 27.10
C ARG A 750 1.86 -47.63 26.82
N LYS A 751 1.59 -47.99 25.55
CA LYS A 751 1.29 -49.37 25.03
C LYS A 751 -0.11 -49.88 25.47
N LYS A 752 -0.84 -50.68 24.66
CA LYS A 752 -0.42 -51.83 23.82
C LYS A 752 -1.07 -51.91 22.42
N LYS A 753 -0.37 -52.56 21.48
CA LYS A 753 -0.92 -53.19 20.26
C LYS A 753 -1.48 -54.59 20.57
N LYS A 754 -2.61 -54.94 19.94
CA LYS A 754 -3.01 -56.23 19.32
C LYS A 754 -4.44 -56.00 18.76
N ALA A 755 -4.82 -56.18 17.50
CA ALA A 755 -4.45 -57.10 16.41
C ALA A 755 -5.13 -58.50 16.50
N GLY A 756 -6.10 -58.73 15.60
CA GLY A 756 -6.41 -60.06 15.04
C GLY A 756 -7.85 -60.58 15.17
N ARG A 757 -8.57 -60.61 14.02
CA ARG A 757 -9.77 -61.43 13.71
C ARG A 757 -11.05 -61.11 14.53
N ARG A 758 -12.25 -61.22 13.98
CA ARG A 758 -12.66 -61.76 12.66
C ARG A 758 -12.90 -60.68 11.61
#